data_AF-A0A939S5Q9-F1
#
_entry.id   AF-A0A939S5Q9-F1
#
_cell.length_a   1.000
_cell.length_b   1.000
_cell.length_c   1.000
_cell.angle_alpha   90.00
_cell.angle_beta   90.00
_cell.angle_gamma   90.00
#
_symmetry.space_group_name_H-M   'P 1'
#
loop_
_entity.id
_entity.type
_entity.pdbx_description
1 polymer ?
#
loop_
_entity_poly.entity_id
_entity_poly.type
_entity_poly.pdbx_seq_one_letter_code
_entity_poly.pdbx_strand_id
1 'polypeptide(L)'
;MGTIHYARWFRPAGTENLIFLSNYDGSWESYLEDFIMKAHPGQTAAWCNGVGFPRTRYLIKDGAQNGDQFKRWVRLQQVVAQFWYSRFPELTTDHIRNNALIHDGLARARTDSDARAWLDCLGSMPRPDYVIETDEVQSLVFRGLRALPYSVCALFQFSEQSDPKELAKWLDMLVPGSLNPHEGYPVRATSSLEITFGDRPFRSAPDENTIATFVAFTATGLKKLRVPGPQCSDGLGSFQGVFNIGMANRGRALGDRGGSQGWRWTDGDCNEVAQNPRAADAAILIYGKSIKHCEAILDQHEKAIGSAGRLLHRIDTRPVRTHAAATEKESLEFEHFGFRDGISQPVIHGTQRFSKGALARDTVEPGEFILGYRNNQDHYPPAPLVRADSDLGDCLPIPARPPSRFPAFGRKDPAARDFGRNGSYLVIRELAQDVEGFWKFTSNKANELSGQYPNLANIAGGQITADWVAAKMMGRWRDGTPLVERPGADKGEGLRKHSTHENDFSYALDDPQGMHCPFGSHIRRANPRDSLQPDDPTQQLITNRHRLLRRGRSYEYYTKEGAVAERGLLFVALCTDLERQFEFVQQTWIGSPTFHGLNNEPDPIVAWQAPKTRVFTIPTPSGPVRLHDMESFVDVRAGGYFFLPSRSAIRYLANLNASKWCSDGLPTVRDDKINCLPTATTV
;
A
#
# COMPACT_ATOMS: atom_id res chain seq x y z
N MET A 1 26.16 11.50 14.13
CA MET A 1 27.10 12.62 14.32
C MET A 1 27.48 13.15 12.95
N GLY A 2 27.58 14.46 12.78
CA GLY A 2 27.75 15.07 11.46
C GLY A 2 29.19 15.02 10.95
N THR A 3 30.16 15.13 11.85
CA THR A 3 31.58 15.31 11.54
C THR A 3 32.43 14.06 11.80
N ILE A 4 31.99 13.14 12.67
CA ILE A 4 32.78 11.99 13.13
C ILE A 4 32.55 10.77 12.22
N HIS A 5 33.63 10.24 11.65
CA HIS A 5 33.61 9.08 10.74
C HIS A 5 34.08 7.78 11.37
N TYR A 6 34.94 7.87 12.37
CA TYR A 6 35.48 6.74 13.12
C TYR A 6 35.79 7.22 14.53
N ALA A 7 35.49 6.39 15.53
CA ALA A 7 35.87 6.62 16.92
C ALA A 7 36.08 5.27 17.59
N ARG A 8 37.25 5.03 18.17
CA ARG A 8 37.55 3.77 18.87
C ARG A 8 38.43 4.01 20.07
N TRP A 9 38.02 3.42 21.18
CA TRP A 9 38.86 3.21 22.34
C TRP A 9 39.56 1.87 22.23
N PHE A 10 40.86 1.83 22.53
CA PHE A 10 41.56 0.57 22.74
C PHE A 10 42.65 0.76 23.80
N ARG A 11 42.95 -0.33 24.50
CA ARG A 11 44.03 -0.41 25.49
C ARG A 11 45.22 -1.12 24.82
N PRO A 12 46.37 -0.46 24.62
CA PRO A 12 47.56 -1.14 24.12
C PRO A 12 47.97 -2.28 25.07
N ALA A 13 48.32 -3.42 24.49
CA ALA A 13 48.73 -4.60 25.26
C ALA A 13 49.88 -4.26 26.22
N GLY A 14 49.79 -4.72 27.47
CA GLY A 14 50.80 -4.48 28.50
C GLY A 14 50.79 -3.07 29.11
N THR A 15 49.84 -2.20 28.77
CA THR A 15 49.70 -0.86 29.36
C THR A 15 48.39 -0.71 30.11
N GLU A 16 48.27 0.25 31.03
CA GLU A 16 46.99 0.68 31.62
C GLU A 16 46.36 1.86 30.88
N ASN A 17 47.02 2.33 29.83
CA ASN A 17 46.62 3.50 29.09
C ASN A 17 45.48 3.18 28.14
N LEU A 18 44.52 4.09 28.03
CA LEU A 18 43.43 3.98 27.07
C LEU A 18 43.65 5.02 25.97
N ILE A 19 43.71 4.57 24.72
CA ILE A 19 43.87 5.43 23.56
C ILE A 19 42.52 5.59 22.87
N PHE A 20 42.13 6.85 22.65
CA PHE A 20 41.01 7.20 21.79
C PHE A 20 41.52 7.67 20.44
N LEU A 21 41.12 6.97 19.38
CA LEU A 21 41.37 7.39 18.01
C LEU A 21 40.06 7.80 17.37
N SER A 22 40.08 8.94 16.68
CA SER A 22 38.91 9.48 16.00
C SER A 22 39.30 10.15 14.69
N ASN A 23 38.50 9.91 13.64
CA ASN A 23 38.63 10.61 12.35
C ASN A 23 37.39 11.47 12.14
N TYR A 24 37.58 12.73 11.77
CA TYR A 24 36.49 13.68 11.60
C TYR A 24 36.75 14.69 10.48
N ASP A 25 35.68 15.28 9.95
CA ASP A 25 35.72 16.40 9.01
C ASP A 25 35.51 17.75 9.74
N GLY A 26 35.96 18.82 9.10
CA GLY A 26 35.75 20.19 9.57
C GLY A 26 36.72 20.61 10.66
N SER A 27 36.35 21.63 11.44
CA SER A 27 37.19 22.15 12.51
C SER A 27 37.13 21.25 13.74
N TRP A 28 38.17 21.32 14.56
CA TRP A 28 38.20 20.70 15.90
C TRP A 28 37.01 21.14 16.78
N GLU A 29 36.51 22.37 16.59
CA GLU A 29 35.35 22.88 17.32
C GLU A 29 34.05 22.20 16.89
N SER A 30 33.82 22.07 15.57
CA SER A 30 32.65 21.37 15.02
C SER A 30 32.64 19.89 15.43
N TYR A 31 33.83 19.28 15.51
CA TYR A 31 34.01 17.93 16.03
C TYR A 31 33.59 17.78 17.49
N LEU A 32 34.06 18.68 18.37
CA LEU A 32 33.66 18.64 19.78
C LEU A 32 32.20 18.99 20.00
N GLU A 33 31.60 19.81 19.14
CA GLU A 33 30.16 20.13 19.19
C GLU A 33 29.29 18.87 19.06
N ASP A 34 29.66 17.92 18.19
CA ASP A 34 28.94 16.65 18.09
C ASP A 34 28.99 15.85 19.40
N PHE A 35 30.09 15.91 20.16
CA PHE A 35 30.16 15.29 21.49
C PHE A 35 29.33 16.02 22.52
N ILE A 36 29.37 17.34 22.54
CA ILE A 36 28.60 18.17 23.48
C ILE A 36 27.10 17.93 23.27
N MET A 37 26.65 17.95 22.01
CA MET A 37 25.23 17.85 21.69
C MET A 37 24.70 16.42 21.78
N LYS A 38 25.48 15.41 21.38
CA LYS A 38 24.96 14.03 21.19
C LYS A 38 25.55 12.99 22.13
N ALA A 39 26.70 13.26 22.75
CA ALA A 39 27.42 12.26 23.57
C ALA A 39 27.97 12.81 24.89
N HIS A 40 27.46 13.97 25.36
CA HIS A 40 27.90 14.57 26.63
C HIS A 40 27.70 13.66 27.85
N PRO A 41 26.70 12.75 27.94
CA PRO A 41 26.60 11.85 29.09
C PRO A 41 27.81 10.90 29.16
N GLY A 42 28.23 10.36 28.02
CA GLY A 42 29.39 9.47 27.94
C GLY A 42 30.72 10.20 28.23
N GLN A 43 30.88 11.42 27.70
CA GLN A 43 32.06 12.24 27.99
C GLN A 43 32.14 12.65 29.46
N THR A 44 31.00 13.00 30.06
CA THR A 44 30.93 13.35 31.48
C THR A 44 31.26 12.14 32.35
N ALA A 45 30.70 10.97 32.06
CA ALA A 45 31.03 9.74 32.78
C ALA A 45 32.52 9.39 32.69
N ALA A 46 33.13 9.54 31.52
CA ALA A 46 34.55 9.23 31.31
C ALA A 46 35.50 10.19 32.03
N TRP A 47 35.16 11.48 32.09
CA TRP A 47 36.10 12.54 32.47
C TRP A 47 35.70 13.34 33.71
N CYS A 48 34.60 13.00 34.39
CA CYS A 48 34.15 13.71 35.60
C CYS A 48 35.19 13.82 36.70
N ASN A 49 36.15 12.88 36.75
CA ASN A 49 37.26 12.88 37.71
C ASN A 49 38.53 13.59 37.19
N GLY A 50 38.47 14.18 36.00
CA GLY A 50 39.58 14.89 35.37
C GLY A 50 39.84 16.23 36.03
N VAL A 51 41.11 16.53 36.30
CA VAL A 51 41.51 17.83 36.87
C VAL A 51 41.13 18.96 35.91
N GLY A 52 40.32 19.90 36.40
CA GLY A 52 39.84 21.05 35.63
C GLY A 52 38.66 20.76 34.68
N PHE A 53 38.13 19.53 34.68
CA PHE A 53 36.94 19.20 33.89
C PHE A 53 35.72 20.02 34.35
N PRO A 54 34.78 20.40 33.46
CA PRO A 54 33.61 21.18 33.85
C PRO A 54 32.82 20.52 34.98
N ARG A 55 32.31 21.34 35.91
CA ARG A 55 31.63 20.84 37.11
C ARG A 55 30.46 19.94 36.75
N THR A 56 30.44 18.77 37.35
CA THR A 56 29.37 17.78 37.20
C THR A 56 28.47 17.78 38.42
N ARG A 57 27.21 17.35 38.24
CA ARG A 57 26.32 16.98 39.34
C ARG A 57 26.13 15.48 39.33
N TYR A 58 26.25 14.86 40.51
CA TYR A 58 26.12 13.41 40.69
C TYR A 58 27.02 12.59 39.74
N LEU A 59 28.19 13.14 39.35
CA LEU A 59 29.19 12.55 38.44
C LEU A 59 28.74 12.29 36.99
N ILE A 60 27.44 12.34 36.68
CA ILE A 60 26.88 11.98 35.37
C ILE A 60 26.02 13.07 34.72
N LYS A 61 25.68 14.14 35.46
CA LYS A 61 24.88 15.26 34.95
C LYS A 61 25.75 16.50 34.76
N ASP A 62 25.33 17.36 33.83
CA ASP A 62 26.05 18.56 33.38
C ASP A 62 27.42 18.22 32.76
N GLY A 63 28.53 18.82 33.22
CA GLY A 63 29.87 18.50 32.73
C GLY A 63 30.08 18.90 31.27
N ALA A 64 30.26 17.89 30.39
CA ALA A 64 30.53 18.10 28.97
C ALA A 64 29.41 18.84 28.21
N GLN A 65 28.21 18.95 28.79
CA GLN A 65 27.13 19.77 28.22
C GLN A 65 27.44 21.27 28.26
N ASN A 66 28.34 21.73 29.15
CA ASN A 66 28.88 23.08 29.10
C ASN A 66 29.98 23.14 28.03
N GLY A 67 29.55 23.34 26.77
CA GLY A 67 30.39 23.22 25.59
C GLY A 67 31.65 24.09 25.63
N ASP A 68 31.55 25.34 26.10
CA ASP A 68 32.69 26.27 26.13
C ASP A 68 33.76 25.84 27.15
N GLN A 69 33.33 25.49 28.37
CA GLN A 69 34.28 25.02 29.39
C GLN A 69 34.89 23.67 28.99
N PHE A 70 34.07 22.78 28.41
CA PHE A 70 34.55 21.49 27.92
C PHE A 70 35.58 21.65 26.80
N LYS A 71 35.30 22.48 25.78
CA LYS A 71 36.25 22.78 24.70
C LYS A 71 37.55 23.34 25.25
N ARG A 72 37.50 24.35 26.13
CA ARG A 72 38.71 24.93 26.75
C ARG A 72 39.50 23.90 27.52
N TRP A 73 38.83 23.04 28.29
CA TRP A 73 39.47 21.96 29.02
C TRP A 73 40.17 20.98 28.07
N VAL A 74 39.50 20.49 27.02
CA VAL A 74 40.10 19.60 26.01
C VAL A 74 41.31 20.27 25.33
N ARG A 75 41.21 21.57 25.05
CA ARG A 75 42.31 22.34 24.42
C ARG A 75 43.56 22.42 25.29
N LEU A 76 43.40 22.54 26.61
CA LEU A 76 44.53 22.56 27.55
C LEU A 76 45.24 21.21 27.66
N GLN A 77 44.53 20.11 27.40
CA GLN A 77 45.07 18.75 27.41
C GLN A 77 45.62 18.32 26.03
N GLN A 78 45.51 19.18 25.02
CA GLN A 78 45.89 18.83 23.65
C GLN A 78 47.41 18.91 23.47
N VAL A 79 47.98 17.81 22.97
CA VAL A 79 49.38 17.77 22.52
C VAL A 79 49.45 18.08 21.02
N VAL A 80 50.50 18.80 20.60
CA VAL A 80 50.72 19.14 19.18
C VAL A 80 51.01 17.88 18.39
N ALA A 81 50.17 17.61 17.37
CA ALA A 81 50.39 16.52 16.43
C ALA A 81 51.70 16.75 15.65
N GLN A 82 52.61 15.77 15.72
CA GLN A 82 53.95 15.88 15.13
C GLN A 82 53.96 15.64 13.61
N PHE A 83 53.01 14.88 13.09
CA PHE A 83 52.83 14.67 11.66
C PHE A 83 51.36 14.39 11.34
N TRP A 84 50.99 14.68 10.09
CA TRP A 84 49.69 14.32 9.52
C TRP A 84 49.92 13.31 8.41
N TYR A 85 49.13 12.24 8.39
CA TYR A 85 49.19 11.22 7.34
C TYR A 85 47.82 11.10 6.68
N SER A 86 47.76 11.37 5.38
CA SER A 86 46.61 11.03 4.54
C SER A 86 47.00 9.86 3.64
N ARG A 87 46.36 8.70 3.85
CA ARG A 87 46.59 7.54 2.97
C ARG A 87 46.07 7.76 1.55
N PHE A 88 45.06 8.62 1.39
CA PHE A 88 44.37 8.88 0.12
C PHE A 88 44.17 10.40 -0.07
N PRO A 89 45.22 11.15 -0.45
CA PRO A 89 45.17 12.61 -0.51
C PRO A 89 44.18 13.14 -1.55
N GLU A 90 43.94 12.38 -2.62
CA GLU A 90 43.06 12.78 -3.73
C GLU A 90 41.62 12.26 -3.61
N LEU A 91 41.28 11.55 -2.53
CA LEU A 91 39.94 10.98 -2.35
C LEU A 91 39.23 11.60 -1.16
N THR A 92 37.99 12.02 -1.37
CA THR A 92 37.08 12.41 -0.28
C THR A 92 36.65 11.16 0.50
N THR A 93 36.18 11.36 1.74
CA THR A 93 35.60 10.27 2.55
C THR A 93 34.40 9.61 1.84
N ASP A 94 33.65 10.36 1.04
CA ASP A 94 32.55 9.83 0.23
C ASP A 94 33.05 9.00 -0.96
N HIS A 95 34.11 9.42 -1.66
CA HIS A 95 34.74 8.59 -2.69
C HIS A 95 35.28 7.27 -2.12
N ILE A 96 35.90 7.31 -0.93
CA ILE A 96 36.40 6.09 -0.27
C ILE A 96 35.24 5.15 0.08
N ARG A 97 34.12 5.68 0.59
CA ARG A 97 32.92 4.88 0.90
C ARG A 97 32.30 4.28 -0.36
N ASN A 98 32.11 5.06 -1.41
CA ASN A 98 31.57 4.57 -2.68
C ASN A 98 32.48 3.50 -3.28
N ASN A 99 33.80 3.71 -3.31
CA ASN A 99 34.75 2.70 -3.77
C ASN A 99 34.68 1.42 -2.94
N ALA A 100 34.50 1.53 -1.62
CA ALA A 100 34.32 0.37 -0.75
C ALA A 100 33.00 -0.37 -1.03
N LEU A 101 31.91 0.33 -1.33
CA LEU A 101 30.62 -0.26 -1.72
C LEU A 101 30.68 -0.92 -3.11
N ILE A 102 31.36 -0.31 -4.07
CA ILE A 102 31.60 -0.90 -5.41
C ILE A 102 32.42 -2.19 -5.25
N HIS A 103 33.49 -2.16 -4.47
CA HIS A 103 34.31 -3.34 -4.22
C HIS A 103 33.52 -4.42 -3.46
N ASP A 104 32.71 -4.02 -2.49
CA ASP A 104 31.83 -4.91 -1.74
C ASP A 104 30.83 -5.63 -2.65
N GLY A 105 30.07 -4.87 -3.44
CA GLY A 105 29.07 -5.43 -4.35
C GLY A 105 29.70 -6.36 -5.39
N LEU A 106 30.86 -6.00 -5.96
CA LEU A 106 31.56 -6.89 -6.89
C LEU A 106 31.90 -8.25 -6.27
N ALA A 107 32.28 -8.27 -4.98
CA ALA A 107 32.69 -9.49 -4.29
C ALA A 107 31.53 -10.26 -3.65
N ARG A 108 30.42 -9.58 -3.31
CA ARG A 108 29.38 -10.13 -2.41
C ARG A 108 27.94 -9.93 -2.88
N ALA A 109 27.67 -9.28 -4.01
CA ALA A 109 26.33 -9.27 -4.60
C ALA A 109 25.95 -10.71 -5.00
N ARG A 110 24.81 -11.19 -4.51
CA ARG A 110 24.33 -12.55 -4.79
C ARG A 110 23.03 -12.58 -5.57
N THR A 111 22.20 -11.56 -5.41
CA THR A 111 20.89 -11.46 -6.05
C THR A 111 20.89 -10.44 -7.17
N ASP A 112 19.93 -10.56 -8.08
CA ASP A 112 19.72 -9.56 -9.13
C ASP A 112 19.48 -8.16 -8.52
N SER A 113 18.78 -8.08 -7.40
CA SER A 113 18.57 -6.83 -6.66
C SER A 113 19.87 -6.27 -6.09
N ASP A 114 20.73 -7.11 -5.48
CA ASP A 114 22.05 -6.70 -5.00
C ASP A 114 22.92 -6.18 -6.16
N ALA A 115 22.87 -6.85 -7.32
CA ALA A 115 23.61 -6.45 -8.51
C ALA A 115 23.13 -5.10 -9.05
N ARG A 116 21.82 -4.83 -9.08
CA ARG A 116 21.27 -3.51 -9.47
C ARG A 116 21.69 -2.41 -8.48
N ALA A 117 21.59 -2.67 -7.18
CA ALA A 117 22.03 -1.71 -6.16
C ALA A 117 23.54 -1.43 -6.24
N TRP A 118 24.34 -2.45 -6.59
CA TRP A 118 25.75 -2.30 -6.87
C TRP A 118 26.02 -1.46 -8.12
N LEU A 119 25.30 -1.70 -9.22
CA LEU A 119 25.45 -0.92 -10.46
C LEU A 119 25.11 0.57 -10.26
N ASP A 120 24.14 0.90 -9.41
CA ASP A 120 23.80 2.29 -9.08
C ASP A 120 25.00 3.07 -8.49
N CYS A 121 25.97 2.38 -7.88
CA CYS A 121 27.19 2.97 -7.34
C CYS A 121 28.20 3.43 -8.41
N LEU A 122 28.12 2.92 -9.65
CA LEU A 122 29.07 3.23 -10.72
C LEU A 122 28.80 4.57 -11.44
N GLY A 123 27.62 5.17 -11.22
CA GLY A 123 27.24 6.46 -11.80
C GLY A 123 26.71 7.49 -10.79
N SER A 124 26.41 7.07 -9.56
CA SER A 124 25.84 7.92 -8.51
C SER A 124 26.06 7.33 -7.12
N MET A 125 25.58 8.01 -6.07
CA MET A 125 25.45 7.38 -4.74
C MET A 125 24.50 6.18 -4.80
N PRO A 126 24.60 5.21 -3.86
CA PRO A 126 23.62 4.13 -3.74
C PRO A 126 22.20 4.68 -3.74
N ARG A 127 21.29 4.02 -4.46
CA ARG A 127 19.87 4.36 -4.48
C ARG A 127 19.35 4.46 -3.04
N PRO A 128 18.78 5.59 -2.63
CA PRO A 128 18.17 5.69 -1.32
C PRO A 128 16.99 4.71 -1.20
N ASP A 129 16.81 4.10 -0.03
CA ASP A 129 15.77 3.08 0.19
C ASP A 129 14.32 3.59 0.07
N TYR A 130 14.12 4.92 -0.01
CA TYR A 130 12.83 5.54 -0.25
C TYR A 130 12.50 5.69 -1.75
N VAL A 131 13.47 5.46 -2.65
CA VAL A 131 13.26 5.55 -4.10
C VAL A 131 12.61 4.26 -4.60
N ILE A 132 11.42 4.39 -5.19
CA ILE A 132 10.63 3.26 -5.68
C ILE A 132 11.29 2.63 -6.91
N GLU A 133 11.46 1.32 -6.87
CA GLU A 133 11.87 0.48 -8.01
C GLU A 133 10.68 0.28 -8.95
N THR A 134 10.30 1.34 -9.66
CA THR A 134 9.01 1.36 -10.37
C THR A 134 8.86 0.22 -11.39
N ASP A 135 9.94 -0.23 -12.00
CA ASP A 135 10.00 -1.33 -12.99
C ASP A 135 9.71 -2.72 -12.40
N GLU A 136 9.82 -2.87 -11.08
CA GLU A 136 9.45 -4.06 -10.33
C GLU A 136 7.97 -4.06 -9.89
N VAL A 137 7.32 -2.90 -9.89
CA VAL A 137 5.96 -2.72 -9.37
C VAL A 137 4.95 -2.74 -10.52
N GLN A 138 3.91 -3.58 -10.41
CA GLN A 138 2.81 -3.62 -11.37
C GLN A 138 2.11 -2.25 -11.46
N SER A 139 1.89 -1.75 -12.68
CA SER A 139 1.45 -0.36 -12.93
C SER A 139 0.10 0.02 -12.33
N LEU A 140 -0.73 -0.96 -11.95
CA LEU A 140 -2.01 -0.75 -11.31
C LEU A 140 -1.89 0.07 -10.01
N VAL A 141 -0.77 -0.09 -9.28
CA VAL A 141 -0.44 0.72 -8.09
C VAL A 141 -0.30 2.21 -8.45
N PHE A 142 0.32 2.54 -9.57
CA PHE A 142 0.55 3.95 -9.91
C PHE A 142 -0.64 4.60 -10.62
N ARG A 143 -1.38 3.84 -11.43
CA ARG A 143 -2.34 4.40 -12.38
C ARG A 143 -3.68 3.67 -12.42
N GLY A 144 -4.76 4.44 -12.57
CA GLY A 144 -6.11 3.94 -12.82
C GLY A 144 -6.43 3.67 -14.30
N LEU A 145 -5.44 3.74 -15.19
CA LEU A 145 -5.55 3.44 -16.62
C LEU A 145 -6.77 4.08 -17.32
N ARG A 146 -7.04 5.36 -17.06
CA ARG A 146 -8.18 6.07 -17.66
C ARG A 146 -8.22 6.00 -19.21
N ALA A 147 -7.05 5.90 -19.85
CA ALA A 147 -6.96 5.78 -21.31
C ALA A 147 -7.42 4.42 -21.86
N LEU A 148 -7.58 3.41 -21.00
CA LEU A 148 -8.06 2.05 -21.30
C LEU A 148 -9.42 1.85 -20.61
N PRO A 149 -10.53 2.23 -21.28
CA PRO A 149 -11.86 2.29 -20.68
C PRO A 149 -12.48 0.94 -20.29
N TYR A 150 -12.13 -0.12 -21.00
CA TYR A 150 -12.70 -1.45 -20.79
C TYR A 150 -11.73 -2.29 -19.98
N SER A 151 -12.27 -3.17 -19.15
CA SER A 151 -11.46 -4.21 -18.53
C SER A 151 -12.24 -5.50 -18.30
N VAL A 152 -11.52 -6.61 -18.32
CA VAL A 152 -11.99 -7.93 -17.93
C VAL A 152 -11.27 -8.33 -16.66
N CYS A 153 -12.01 -8.71 -15.62
CA CYS A 153 -11.48 -9.37 -14.44
C CYS A 153 -11.81 -10.85 -14.52
N ALA A 154 -10.78 -11.69 -14.69
CA ALA A 154 -10.89 -13.13 -14.83
C ALA A 154 -10.30 -13.83 -13.60
N LEU A 155 -11.11 -14.64 -12.95
CA LEU A 155 -10.77 -15.36 -11.73
C LEU A 155 -10.48 -16.80 -12.15
N PHE A 156 -9.29 -17.30 -11.85
CA PHE A 156 -8.87 -18.66 -12.19
C PHE A 156 -8.78 -19.52 -10.93
N GLN A 157 -9.16 -20.79 -11.07
CA GLN A 157 -8.89 -21.82 -10.08
C GLN A 157 -7.87 -22.80 -10.66
N PHE A 158 -6.77 -23.02 -9.94
CA PHE A 158 -5.72 -23.97 -10.32
C PHE A 158 -6.08 -25.39 -9.89
N SER A 159 -5.66 -26.35 -10.71
CA SER A 159 -5.77 -27.77 -10.46
C SER A 159 -4.64 -28.26 -9.57
N GLU A 160 -4.95 -29.08 -8.56
CA GLU A 160 -3.93 -29.74 -7.76
C GLU A 160 -3.31 -30.95 -8.48
N GLN A 161 -3.95 -31.42 -9.55
CA GLN A 161 -3.59 -32.63 -10.27
C GLN A 161 -2.69 -32.37 -11.48
N SER A 162 -2.53 -31.10 -11.88
CA SER A 162 -1.74 -30.72 -13.05
C SER A 162 -0.25 -30.69 -12.77
N ASP A 163 0.57 -30.93 -13.80
CA ASP A 163 2.02 -30.74 -13.72
C ASP A 163 2.34 -29.27 -13.39
N PRO A 164 3.00 -28.97 -12.25
CA PRO A 164 3.32 -27.60 -11.86
C PRO A 164 4.20 -26.86 -12.87
N LYS A 165 4.89 -27.59 -13.76
CA LYS A 165 5.61 -26.98 -14.89
C LYS A 165 4.71 -26.27 -15.89
N GLU A 166 3.42 -26.61 -15.98
CA GLU A 166 2.47 -25.88 -16.81
C GLU A 166 2.26 -24.46 -16.27
N LEU A 167 2.04 -24.32 -14.96
CA LEU A 167 1.96 -23.00 -14.31
C LEU A 167 3.29 -22.25 -14.38
N ALA A 168 4.41 -22.95 -14.27
CA ALA A 168 5.74 -22.34 -14.44
C ALA A 168 5.92 -21.70 -15.83
N LYS A 169 5.46 -22.38 -16.89
CA LYS A 169 5.47 -21.84 -18.27
C LYS A 169 4.53 -20.65 -18.42
N TRP A 170 3.35 -20.70 -17.83
CA TRP A 170 2.43 -19.56 -17.84
C TRP A 170 3.03 -18.35 -17.12
N LEU A 171 3.64 -18.54 -15.94
CA LEU A 171 4.34 -17.48 -15.21
C LEU A 171 5.52 -16.90 -16.01
N ASP A 172 6.24 -17.73 -16.77
CA ASP A 172 7.27 -17.26 -17.71
C ASP A 172 6.68 -16.38 -18.81
N MET A 173 5.49 -16.70 -19.34
CA MET A 173 4.82 -15.83 -20.31
C MET A 173 4.36 -14.49 -19.72
N LEU A 174 4.12 -14.43 -18.40
CA LEU A 174 3.77 -13.21 -17.68
C LEU A 174 4.98 -12.29 -17.48
N VAL A 175 6.16 -12.87 -17.23
CA VAL A 175 7.45 -12.18 -17.11
C VAL A 175 8.49 -12.97 -17.92
N PRO A 176 8.65 -12.69 -19.22
CA PRO A 176 9.50 -13.47 -20.10
C PRO A 176 10.96 -13.58 -19.63
N GLY A 177 11.50 -14.79 -19.70
CA GLY A 177 12.85 -15.11 -19.22
C GLY A 177 12.90 -15.50 -17.74
N SER A 178 11.76 -15.63 -17.07
CA SER A 178 11.69 -16.03 -15.67
C SER A 178 12.27 -17.43 -15.41
N LEU A 179 12.14 -18.36 -16.36
CA LEU A 179 12.70 -19.71 -16.25
C LEU A 179 14.21 -19.79 -16.51
N ASN A 180 14.82 -18.70 -17.00
CA ASN A 180 16.25 -18.59 -17.20
C ASN A 180 16.80 -17.46 -16.30
N PRO A 181 16.82 -17.64 -14.97
CA PRO A 181 17.14 -16.56 -14.04
C PRO A 181 18.62 -16.10 -14.06
N HIS A 182 19.45 -16.58 -14.97
CA HIS A 182 20.80 -16.06 -15.17
C HIS A 182 20.95 -15.33 -16.50
N GLU A 183 19.89 -15.31 -17.33
CA GLU A 183 19.81 -14.50 -18.53
C GLU A 183 19.02 -13.21 -18.21
N GLY A 184 19.48 -12.07 -18.73
CA GLY A 184 18.80 -10.80 -18.51
C GLY A 184 17.42 -10.75 -19.16
N TYR A 185 16.60 -9.75 -18.79
CA TYR A 185 15.29 -9.56 -19.41
C TYR A 185 15.40 -9.36 -20.92
N PRO A 186 14.52 -9.99 -21.72
CA PRO A 186 14.45 -9.69 -23.14
C PRO A 186 14.11 -8.20 -23.34
N VAL A 187 14.84 -7.53 -24.23
CA VAL A 187 14.72 -6.08 -24.48
C VAL A 187 13.38 -5.70 -25.13
N ARG A 188 12.62 -6.67 -25.61
CA ARG A 188 11.31 -6.51 -26.26
C ARG A 188 10.30 -7.46 -25.64
N ALA A 189 9.04 -7.05 -25.62
CA ALA A 189 7.92 -7.94 -25.29
C ALA A 189 7.96 -9.15 -26.22
N THR A 190 8.13 -10.34 -25.65
CA THR A 190 8.18 -11.61 -26.37
C THR A 190 6.88 -12.41 -26.22
N SER A 191 5.99 -11.93 -25.35
CA SER A 191 4.70 -12.55 -25.02
C SER A 191 3.60 -11.49 -25.03
N SER A 192 2.45 -11.82 -25.61
CA SER A 192 1.22 -11.01 -25.52
C SER A 192 0.58 -11.04 -24.13
N LEU A 193 1.04 -11.93 -23.24
CA LEU A 193 0.54 -12.12 -21.88
C LEU A 193 1.37 -11.38 -20.82
N GLU A 194 2.36 -10.59 -21.23
CA GLU A 194 3.28 -9.91 -20.33
C GLU A 194 2.54 -8.94 -19.39
N ILE A 195 2.93 -8.96 -18.12
CA ILE A 195 2.38 -8.08 -17.09
C ILE A 195 2.93 -6.67 -17.25
N THR A 196 2.07 -5.68 -16.99
CA THR A 196 2.40 -4.27 -17.14
C THR A 196 3.03 -3.70 -15.86
N PHE A 197 4.30 -3.28 -15.93
CA PHE A 197 5.06 -2.70 -14.82
C PHE A 197 5.45 -1.24 -15.07
N GLY A 198 5.78 -0.51 -14.00
CA GLY A 198 6.27 0.87 -14.09
C GLY A 198 5.21 1.94 -13.85
N ASP A 199 5.64 3.12 -13.41
CA ASP A 199 4.79 4.32 -13.32
C ASP A 199 4.51 4.93 -14.72
N ARG A 200 5.34 4.59 -15.72
CA ARG A 200 5.17 4.95 -17.13
C ARG A 200 5.24 3.71 -18.03
N PRO A 201 4.18 2.86 -18.02
CA PRO A 201 4.21 1.60 -18.75
C PRO A 201 4.18 1.76 -20.27
N PHE A 202 3.65 2.87 -20.79
CA PHE A 202 3.51 3.10 -22.23
C PHE A 202 4.50 4.15 -22.71
N ARG A 203 5.25 3.82 -23.78
CA ARG A 203 6.22 4.75 -24.42
C ARG A 203 5.53 5.88 -25.18
N SER A 204 4.34 5.62 -25.71
CA SER A 204 3.49 6.55 -26.46
C SER A 204 2.08 6.59 -25.86
N ALA A 205 1.24 7.51 -26.36
CA ALA A 205 -0.17 7.53 -25.98
C ALA A 205 -0.83 6.18 -26.37
N PRO A 206 -1.66 5.58 -25.49
CA PRO A 206 -2.36 4.34 -25.79
C PRO A 206 -3.23 4.43 -27.05
N ASP A 207 -3.00 3.53 -27.98
CA ASP A 207 -3.77 3.29 -29.20
C ASP A 207 -4.78 2.13 -29.03
N GLU A 208 -5.49 1.77 -30.11
CA GLU A 208 -6.51 0.71 -30.12
C GLU A 208 -6.00 -0.69 -29.74
N ASN A 209 -4.71 -0.95 -29.93
CA ASN A 209 -4.09 -2.24 -29.63
C ASN A 209 -3.42 -2.26 -28.26
N THR A 210 -3.41 -1.13 -27.55
CA THR A 210 -2.76 -1.03 -26.24
C THR A 210 -3.56 -1.82 -25.21
N ILE A 211 -2.87 -2.77 -24.57
CA ILE A 211 -3.38 -3.59 -23.46
C ILE A 211 -2.51 -3.35 -22.23
N ALA A 212 -3.12 -3.43 -21.06
CA ALA A 212 -2.39 -3.63 -19.82
C ALA A 212 -2.95 -4.81 -19.03
N THR A 213 -2.08 -5.71 -18.61
CA THR A 213 -2.45 -6.93 -17.88
C THR A 213 -1.79 -6.92 -16.50
N PHE A 214 -2.55 -7.35 -15.49
CA PHE A 214 -2.11 -7.49 -14.11
C PHE A 214 -2.49 -8.86 -13.57
N VAL A 215 -1.68 -9.39 -12.67
CA VAL A 215 -1.92 -10.69 -12.02
C VAL A 215 -1.79 -10.55 -10.51
N ALA A 216 -2.73 -11.14 -9.79
CA ALA A 216 -2.69 -11.23 -8.34
C ALA A 216 -3.11 -12.65 -7.89
N PHE A 217 -2.61 -13.10 -6.74
CA PHE A 217 -2.82 -14.46 -6.24
C PHE A 217 -3.44 -14.46 -4.85
N THR A 218 -4.40 -15.35 -4.60
CA THR A 218 -4.92 -15.57 -3.23
C THR A 218 -3.92 -16.39 -2.41
N ALA A 219 -4.15 -16.50 -1.10
CA ALA A 219 -3.34 -17.40 -0.27
C ALA A 219 -3.43 -18.86 -0.74
N THR A 220 -4.61 -19.32 -1.18
CA THR A 220 -4.77 -20.68 -1.75
C THR A 220 -4.01 -20.83 -3.06
N GLY A 221 -4.02 -19.79 -3.91
CA GLY A 221 -3.27 -19.79 -5.15
C GLY A 221 -1.76 -19.82 -4.94
N LEU A 222 -1.23 -19.02 -4.01
CA LEU A 222 0.19 -19.06 -3.65
C LEU A 222 0.60 -20.44 -3.10
N LYS A 223 -0.24 -21.07 -2.28
CA LYS A 223 -0.02 -22.44 -1.81
C LYS A 223 0.05 -23.44 -2.97
N LYS A 224 -0.86 -23.34 -3.95
CA LYS A 224 -0.85 -24.19 -5.16
C LYS A 224 0.34 -23.91 -6.09
N LEU A 225 0.86 -22.68 -6.05
CA LEU A 225 2.15 -22.30 -6.64
C LEU A 225 3.36 -22.66 -5.76
N ARG A 226 3.18 -23.59 -4.81
CA ARG A 226 4.21 -24.18 -3.95
C ARG A 226 4.88 -23.23 -2.95
N VAL A 227 4.32 -22.05 -2.70
CA VAL A 227 4.75 -21.23 -1.57
C VAL A 227 4.45 -21.99 -0.27
N PRO A 228 5.39 -22.10 0.69
CA PRO A 228 5.17 -22.80 1.95
C PRO A 228 3.90 -22.34 2.67
N GLY A 229 3.19 -23.28 3.29
CA GLY A 229 1.92 -23.04 3.96
C GLY A 229 2.01 -22.18 5.21
N PRO A 230 0.87 -21.71 5.77
CA PRO A 230 0.85 -20.82 6.93
C PRO A 230 1.43 -21.42 8.22
N GLN A 231 1.60 -22.74 8.27
CA GLN A 231 2.24 -23.47 9.37
C GLN A 231 3.77 -23.35 9.38
N CYS A 232 4.37 -22.87 8.30
CA CYS A 232 5.81 -22.65 8.18
C CYS A 232 6.18 -21.27 8.73
N SER A 233 7.43 -21.05 9.15
CA SER A 233 7.91 -19.72 9.58
C SER A 233 8.19 -18.76 8.41
N ASP A 234 8.10 -19.26 7.17
CA ASP A 234 8.31 -18.56 5.91
C ASP A 234 7.12 -18.80 4.96
N GLY A 235 7.14 -18.20 3.77
CA GLY A 235 6.04 -18.28 2.82
C GLY A 235 4.77 -17.67 3.43
N LEU A 236 3.64 -18.37 3.33
CA LEU A 236 2.35 -17.92 3.84
C LEU A 236 2.36 -17.64 5.35
N GLY A 237 3.22 -18.27 6.15
CA GLY A 237 3.30 -17.99 7.59
C GLY A 237 3.86 -16.61 7.95
N SER A 238 4.48 -15.93 6.97
CA SER A 238 4.97 -14.55 7.09
C SER A 238 4.00 -13.50 6.53
N PHE A 239 2.91 -13.91 5.89
CA PHE A 239 1.85 -13.01 5.43
C PHE A 239 0.94 -12.57 6.58
N GLN A 240 0.13 -11.54 6.32
CA GLN A 240 -0.92 -11.11 7.25
C GLN A 240 -1.93 -12.24 7.49
N GLY A 241 -2.33 -12.42 8.76
CA GLY A 241 -3.28 -13.45 9.14
C GLY A 241 -4.60 -13.37 8.35
N VAL A 242 -5.12 -12.15 8.14
CA VAL A 242 -6.37 -11.95 7.38
C VAL A 242 -6.24 -12.32 5.90
N PHE A 243 -5.06 -12.17 5.30
CA PHE A 243 -4.81 -12.63 3.92
C PHE A 243 -4.89 -14.16 3.84
N ASN A 244 -4.30 -14.86 4.82
CA ASN A 244 -4.36 -16.31 4.90
C ASN A 244 -5.76 -16.85 5.19
N ILE A 245 -6.54 -16.12 6.00
CA ILE A 245 -7.93 -16.48 6.34
C ILE A 245 -8.86 -16.30 5.12
N GLY A 246 -8.61 -15.27 4.31
CA GLY A 246 -9.43 -14.91 3.15
C GLY A 246 -10.68 -14.10 3.52
N MET A 247 -11.04 -13.13 2.69
CA MET A 247 -12.16 -12.20 2.83
C MET A 247 -13.49 -12.91 3.08
N ALA A 248 -13.74 -14.04 2.41
CA ALA A 248 -14.98 -14.80 2.59
C ALA A 248 -15.21 -15.24 4.05
N ASN A 249 -14.13 -15.52 4.78
CA ASN A 249 -14.16 -15.87 6.20
C ASN A 249 -14.10 -14.63 7.13
N ARG A 250 -14.12 -13.42 6.57
CA ARG A 250 -14.13 -12.13 7.27
C ARG A 250 -15.48 -11.42 7.20
N GLY A 251 -16.54 -12.07 6.68
CA GLY A 251 -17.84 -11.44 6.47
C GLY A 251 -18.43 -10.77 7.72
N ARG A 252 -18.20 -11.32 8.93
CA ARG A 252 -18.61 -10.66 10.19
C ARG A 252 -17.91 -9.32 10.44
N ALA A 253 -16.62 -9.21 10.12
CA ALA A 253 -15.86 -7.98 10.30
C ALA A 253 -16.25 -6.94 9.24
N LEU A 254 -16.52 -7.39 8.01
CA LEU A 254 -16.85 -6.53 6.87
C LEU A 254 -18.33 -6.10 6.81
N GLY A 255 -19.18 -6.76 7.58
CA GLY A 255 -20.64 -6.57 7.53
C GLY A 255 -21.32 -7.37 6.42
N ASP A 256 -20.60 -8.27 5.76
CA ASP A 256 -21.09 -9.09 4.65
C ASP A 256 -21.91 -10.24 5.21
N ARG A 257 -23.21 -10.03 5.39
CA ARG A 257 -24.14 -11.10 5.78
C ARG A 257 -25.04 -11.46 4.61
N GLY A 258 -24.81 -12.67 4.09
CA GLY A 258 -25.61 -13.43 3.13
C GLY A 258 -26.85 -12.72 2.62
N GLY A 259 -26.67 -11.76 1.69
CA GLY A 259 -27.73 -11.37 0.77
C GLY A 259 -28.32 -12.65 0.19
N SER A 260 -29.64 -12.67 -0.02
CA SER A 260 -30.51 -13.82 -0.30
C SER A 260 -30.10 -14.78 -1.43
N GLN A 261 -28.95 -14.56 -2.08
CA GLN A 261 -28.46 -15.22 -3.29
C GLN A 261 -27.06 -15.88 -3.14
N GLY A 262 -26.37 -15.74 -2.00
CA GLY A 262 -25.05 -16.35 -1.78
C GLY A 262 -23.89 -15.67 -2.54
N TRP A 263 -22.64 -16.04 -2.20
CA TRP A 263 -21.43 -15.53 -2.89
C TRP A 263 -21.22 -16.28 -4.22
N ARG A 264 -20.81 -15.57 -5.29
CA ARG A 264 -20.50 -16.16 -6.62
C ARG A 264 -19.16 -16.90 -6.65
N TRP A 265 -18.17 -16.35 -5.96
CA TRP A 265 -16.82 -16.90 -5.82
C TRP A 265 -16.20 -16.36 -4.52
N THR A 266 -15.17 -17.04 -4.00
CA THR A 266 -14.42 -16.64 -2.79
C THR A 266 -12.91 -16.67 -3.07
N ASP A 267 -12.11 -16.19 -2.12
CA ASP A 267 -10.63 -16.25 -2.15
C ASP A 267 -10.03 -17.39 -1.34
N GLY A 268 -10.88 -18.21 -0.73
CA GLY A 268 -10.49 -19.38 0.06
C GLY A 268 -11.71 -20.25 0.36
N ASP A 269 -11.44 -21.44 0.89
CA ASP A 269 -12.50 -22.35 1.33
C ASP A 269 -13.32 -21.69 2.44
N CYS A 270 -14.64 -21.69 2.30
CA CYS A 270 -15.54 -21.04 3.24
C CYS A 270 -16.70 -21.97 3.63
N ASN A 271 -16.70 -22.38 4.89
CA ASN A 271 -17.75 -23.22 5.47
C ASN A 271 -19.00 -22.42 5.89
N GLU A 272 -18.91 -21.09 5.98
CA GLU A 272 -20.03 -20.21 6.40
C GLU A 272 -20.96 -19.81 5.22
N VAL A 273 -20.56 -20.03 3.96
CA VAL A 273 -21.39 -19.71 2.79
C VAL A 273 -22.21 -20.93 2.37
N ALA A 274 -23.54 -20.80 2.43
CA ALA A 274 -24.53 -21.88 2.25
C ALA A 274 -24.47 -22.67 0.91
N GLN A 275 -23.69 -22.22 -0.08
CA GLN A 275 -23.55 -22.86 -1.40
C GLN A 275 -22.10 -23.32 -1.73
N ASN A 276 -21.16 -23.28 -0.78
CA ASN A 276 -19.74 -23.63 -0.97
C ASN A 276 -19.17 -23.15 -2.32
N PRO A 277 -19.17 -21.83 -2.58
CA PRO A 277 -18.62 -21.25 -3.80
C PRO A 277 -17.16 -21.69 -3.97
N ARG A 278 -16.75 -21.91 -5.22
CA ARG A 278 -15.36 -22.30 -5.51
C ARG A 278 -14.42 -21.13 -5.20
N ALA A 279 -13.30 -21.44 -4.58
CA ALA A 279 -12.23 -20.48 -4.30
C ALA A 279 -11.41 -20.19 -5.57
N ALA A 280 -11.19 -18.90 -5.83
CA ALA A 280 -10.26 -18.40 -6.81
C ALA A 280 -8.82 -18.49 -6.27
N ASP A 281 -7.89 -18.81 -7.15
CA ASP A 281 -6.45 -18.90 -6.87
C ASP A 281 -5.68 -17.71 -7.46
N ALA A 282 -6.15 -17.20 -8.60
CA ALA A 282 -5.57 -16.04 -9.27
C ALA A 282 -6.66 -15.11 -9.81
N ALA A 283 -6.36 -13.82 -9.83
CA ALA A 283 -7.11 -12.80 -10.56
C ALA A 283 -6.22 -12.21 -11.66
N ILE A 284 -6.72 -12.20 -12.88
CA ILE A 284 -6.10 -11.53 -14.03
C ILE A 284 -6.98 -10.33 -14.39
N LEU A 285 -6.41 -9.13 -14.36
CA LEU A 285 -7.10 -7.90 -14.76
C LEU A 285 -6.51 -7.41 -16.08
N ILE A 286 -7.33 -7.41 -17.14
CA ILE A 286 -6.94 -7.03 -18.49
C ILE A 286 -7.66 -5.74 -18.85
N TYR A 287 -6.92 -4.67 -19.11
CA TYR A 287 -7.45 -3.37 -19.51
C TYR A 287 -7.15 -3.13 -20.99
N GLY A 288 -8.11 -2.54 -21.71
CA GLY A 288 -7.97 -2.26 -23.13
C GLY A 288 -8.88 -1.14 -23.63
N LYS A 289 -8.73 -0.81 -24.92
CA LYS A 289 -9.61 0.12 -25.66
C LYS A 289 -10.94 -0.50 -26.09
N SER A 290 -11.03 -1.82 -26.10
CA SER A 290 -12.21 -2.59 -26.49
C SER A 290 -12.33 -3.84 -25.65
N ILE A 291 -13.56 -4.22 -25.29
CA ILE A 291 -13.82 -5.47 -24.58
C ILE A 291 -13.37 -6.68 -25.42
N LYS A 292 -13.51 -6.62 -26.76
CA LYS A 292 -13.08 -7.69 -27.67
C LYS A 292 -11.57 -7.96 -27.63
N HIS A 293 -10.76 -6.90 -27.47
CA HIS A 293 -9.32 -7.08 -27.32
C HIS A 293 -8.97 -7.67 -25.96
N CYS A 294 -9.69 -7.28 -24.90
CA CYS A 294 -9.50 -7.87 -23.58
C CYS A 294 -9.86 -9.38 -23.59
N GLU A 295 -10.96 -9.74 -24.27
CA GLU A 295 -11.38 -11.13 -24.51
C GLU A 295 -10.31 -11.94 -25.23
N ALA A 296 -9.74 -11.41 -26.32
CA ALA A 296 -8.72 -12.11 -27.08
C ALA A 296 -7.44 -12.40 -26.25
N ILE A 297 -7.11 -11.54 -25.28
CA ILE A 297 -6.00 -11.77 -24.34
C ILE A 297 -6.40 -12.77 -23.25
N LEU A 298 -7.64 -12.72 -22.77
CA LEU A 298 -8.17 -13.73 -21.84
C LEU A 298 -8.12 -15.13 -22.45
N ASP A 299 -8.57 -15.28 -23.71
CA ASP A 299 -8.54 -16.56 -24.43
C ASP A 299 -7.10 -17.12 -24.54
N GLN A 300 -6.11 -16.23 -24.65
CA GLN A 300 -4.70 -16.62 -24.66
C GLN A 300 -4.21 -17.05 -23.27
N HIS A 301 -4.64 -16.39 -22.19
CA HIS A 301 -4.37 -16.85 -20.83
C HIS A 301 -5.01 -18.21 -20.55
N GLU A 302 -6.27 -18.42 -20.94
CA GLU A 302 -6.95 -19.72 -20.78
C GLU A 302 -6.20 -20.84 -21.50
N LYS A 303 -5.76 -20.60 -22.75
CA LYS A 303 -4.95 -21.56 -23.51
C LYS A 303 -3.59 -21.82 -22.86
N ALA A 304 -2.93 -20.79 -22.34
CA ALA A 304 -1.62 -20.90 -21.71
C ALA A 304 -1.67 -21.63 -20.37
N ILE A 305 -2.73 -21.41 -19.57
CA ILE A 305 -2.99 -22.13 -18.32
C ILE A 305 -3.38 -23.59 -18.62
N GLY A 306 -4.13 -23.83 -19.68
CA GLY A 306 -4.41 -25.17 -20.19
C GLY A 306 -5.08 -26.07 -19.14
N SER A 307 -4.50 -27.25 -18.89
CA SER A 307 -5.05 -28.21 -17.93
C SER A 307 -4.76 -27.85 -16.47
N ALA A 308 -3.85 -26.89 -16.24
CA ALA A 308 -3.42 -26.49 -14.91
C ALA A 308 -4.38 -25.58 -14.16
N GLY A 309 -5.43 -25.10 -14.83
CA GLY A 309 -6.47 -24.33 -14.19
C GLY A 309 -7.67 -24.14 -15.09
N ARG A 310 -8.68 -23.49 -14.55
CA ARG A 310 -9.90 -23.14 -15.29
C ARG A 310 -10.35 -21.74 -14.94
N LEU A 311 -10.99 -21.08 -15.89
CA LEU A 311 -11.73 -19.86 -15.62
C LEU A 311 -12.89 -20.22 -14.68
N LEU A 312 -12.89 -19.60 -13.50
CA LEU A 312 -13.91 -19.76 -12.49
C LEU A 312 -15.02 -18.71 -12.64
N HIS A 313 -14.63 -17.46 -12.82
CA HIS A 313 -15.56 -16.34 -12.94
C HIS A 313 -14.98 -15.23 -13.79
N ARG A 314 -15.84 -14.49 -14.50
CA ARG A 314 -15.44 -13.42 -15.40
C ARG A 314 -16.38 -12.23 -15.23
N ILE A 315 -15.79 -11.05 -15.04
CA ILE A 315 -16.50 -9.79 -14.86
C ILE A 315 -16.04 -8.82 -15.94
N ASP A 316 -16.96 -8.44 -16.81
CA ASP A 316 -16.72 -7.49 -17.89
C ASP A 316 -17.15 -6.10 -17.47
N THR A 317 -16.18 -5.19 -17.41
CA THR A 317 -16.41 -3.81 -17.01
C THR A 317 -16.52 -2.90 -18.23
N ARG A 318 -17.35 -1.86 -18.10
CA ARG A 318 -17.61 -0.90 -19.16
C ARG A 318 -17.91 0.49 -18.58
N PRO A 319 -17.63 1.57 -19.32
CA PRO A 319 -18.07 2.92 -18.93
C PRO A 319 -19.59 2.99 -18.74
N VAL A 320 -20.07 3.77 -17.76
CA VAL A 320 -21.51 3.92 -17.50
C VAL A 320 -22.10 4.95 -18.46
N ARG A 321 -23.14 4.56 -19.22
CA ARG A 321 -23.86 5.49 -20.08
C ARG A 321 -24.83 6.32 -19.22
N THR A 322 -24.41 7.52 -18.81
CA THR A 322 -25.28 8.46 -18.07
C THR A 322 -25.68 9.65 -18.95
N HIS A 323 -26.86 10.23 -18.70
CA HIS A 323 -27.28 11.49 -19.35
C HIS A 323 -26.41 12.70 -18.97
N ALA A 324 -25.59 12.57 -17.92
CA ALA A 324 -24.67 13.61 -17.45
C ALA A 324 -23.28 13.56 -18.13
N ALA A 325 -22.92 12.43 -18.75
CA ALA A 325 -21.70 12.31 -19.54
C ALA A 325 -21.99 12.71 -20.99
N ALA A 326 -21.38 13.81 -21.45
CA ALA A 326 -21.48 14.26 -22.84
C ALA A 326 -20.57 13.45 -23.77
N THR A 327 -19.55 12.77 -23.23
CA THR A 327 -18.58 11.96 -24.01
C THR A 327 -18.28 10.59 -23.38
N GLU A 328 -17.79 9.63 -24.19
CA GLU A 328 -17.31 8.31 -23.70
C GLU A 328 -16.13 8.39 -22.72
N LYS A 329 -15.43 9.52 -22.66
CA LYS A 329 -14.33 9.76 -21.71
C LYS A 329 -14.82 10.24 -20.35
N GLU A 330 -16.00 10.84 -20.31
CA GLU A 330 -16.69 11.28 -19.10
C GLU A 330 -17.45 10.11 -18.46
N SER A 331 -18.05 9.21 -19.26
CA SER A 331 -18.77 8.02 -18.75
C SER A 331 -17.92 7.07 -17.90
N LEU A 332 -16.59 7.09 -18.05
CA LEU A 332 -15.64 6.35 -17.20
C LEU A 332 -15.51 6.89 -15.79
N GLU A 333 -15.88 8.15 -15.58
CA GLU A 333 -15.80 8.78 -14.29
C GLU A 333 -17.07 8.56 -13.48
N PHE A 334 -18.13 7.93 -14.02
CA PHE A 334 -19.39 7.74 -13.29
C PHE A 334 -19.62 6.29 -12.86
N GLU A 335 -20.21 6.12 -11.69
CA GLU A 335 -20.81 4.84 -11.24
C GLU A 335 -22.33 4.81 -11.54
N HIS A 336 -22.99 3.68 -11.25
CA HIS A 336 -24.36 3.43 -11.71
C HIS A 336 -25.46 4.23 -10.99
N PHE A 337 -25.22 4.72 -9.77
CA PHE A 337 -26.11 5.71 -9.16
C PHE A 337 -25.98 7.09 -9.84
N GLY A 338 -25.00 7.31 -10.71
CA GLY A 338 -24.82 8.52 -11.50
C GLY A 338 -23.89 9.56 -10.86
N PHE A 339 -23.07 9.17 -9.89
CA PHE A 339 -22.06 10.03 -9.26
C PHE A 339 -20.69 9.86 -9.90
N ARG A 340 -19.96 10.97 -10.00
CA ARG A 340 -18.56 10.97 -10.43
C ARG A 340 -17.66 10.34 -9.35
N ASP A 341 -16.99 9.25 -9.68
CA ASP A 341 -16.01 8.53 -8.87
C ASP A 341 -14.55 8.76 -9.36
N GLY A 342 -13.58 8.30 -8.58
CA GLY A 342 -12.15 8.39 -8.89
C GLY A 342 -11.50 9.73 -8.57
N ILE A 343 -12.25 10.69 -7.99
CA ILE A 343 -11.79 12.06 -7.70
C ILE A 343 -10.70 12.09 -6.63
N SER A 344 -11.01 11.58 -5.43
CA SER A 344 -10.12 11.63 -4.26
C SER A 344 -9.29 10.36 -4.15
N GLN A 345 -8.02 10.43 -4.58
CA GLN A 345 -7.06 9.33 -4.52
C GLN A 345 -5.78 9.82 -3.83
N PRO A 346 -5.17 9.03 -2.93
CA PRO A 346 -3.88 9.37 -2.36
C PRO A 346 -2.81 9.45 -3.45
N VAL A 347 -1.79 10.28 -3.23
CA VAL A 347 -0.63 10.43 -4.09
C VAL A 347 0.58 9.87 -3.38
N ILE A 348 1.27 8.94 -4.03
CA ILE A 348 2.43 8.27 -3.45
C ILE A 348 3.66 9.15 -3.65
N HIS A 349 4.38 9.46 -2.57
CA HIS A 349 5.65 10.18 -2.61
C HIS A 349 6.65 9.48 -3.55
N GLY A 350 7.44 10.25 -4.30
CA GLY A 350 8.41 9.70 -5.27
C GLY A 350 7.83 9.25 -6.62
N THR A 351 6.51 9.36 -6.85
CA THR A 351 5.89 9.05 -8.16
C THR A 351 5.78 10.28 -9.07
N GLN A 352 5.52 10.08 -10.37
CA GLN A 352 5.30 11.17 -11.31
C GLN A 352 4.14 12.09 -10.90
N ARG A 353 3.08 11.53 -10.30
CA ARG A 353 1.93 12.33 -9.83
C ARG A 353 2.34 13.24 -8.67
N PHE A 354 3.23 12.79 -7.80
CA PHE A 354 3.81 13.62 -6.74
C PHE A 354 4.65 14.76 -7.34
N SER A 355 5.52 14.47 -8.31
CA SER A 355 6.36 15.48 -8.98
C SER A 355 5.56 16.58 -9.72
N LYS A 356 4.27 16.37 -9.98
CA LYS A 356 3.37 17.36 -10.61
C LYS A 356 2.74 18.35 -9.63
N GLY A 357 3.12 18.32 -8.35
CA GLY A 357 2.60 19.24 -7.33
C GLY A 357 1.33 18.72 -6.66
N ALA A 358 1.42 17.56 -6.01
CA ALA A 358 0.32 17.04 -5.20
C ALA A 358 0.16 17.82 -3.89
N LEU A 359 -1.07 17.95 -3.41
CA LEU A 359 -1.35 18.57 -2.11
C LEU A 359 -0.75 17.70 -1.00
N ALA A 360 -0.09 18.34 -0.03
CA ALA A 360 0.60 17.65 1.06
C ALA A 360 -0.33 16.69 1.82
N ARG A 361 -1.58 17.10 2.10
CA ARG A 361 -2.55 16.27 2.84
C ARG A 361 -3.03 15.01 2.10
N ASP A 362 -2.91 14.99 0.77
CA ASP A 362 -3.22 13.83 -0.07
C ASP A 362 -1.98 13.00 -0.39
N THR A 363 -0.79 13.47 0.01
CA THR A 363 0.47 12.76 -0.20
C THR A 363 0.68 11.77 0.94
N VAL A 364 1.13 10.56 0.60
CA VAL A 364 1.55 9.55 1.56
C VAL A 364 2.85 8.89 1.14
N GLU A 365 3.56 8.31 2.10
CA GLU A 365 4.77 7.55 1.86
C GLU A 365 4.49 6.24 1.10
N PRO A 366 5.46 5.72 0.33
CA PRO A 366 5.26 4.54 -0.51
C PRO A 366 4.85 3.28 0.27
N GLY A 367 5.30 3.14 1.51
CA GLY A 367 4.96 2.00 2.38
C GLY A 367 3.48 1.89 2.73
N GLU A 368 2.64 2.88 2.44
CA GLU A 368 1.18 2.73 2.58
C GLU A 368 0.56 1.88 1.44
N PHE A 369 1.26 1.71 0.31
CA PHE A 369 0.76 0.99 -0.88
C PHE A 369 1.75 0.01 -1.52
N ILE A 370 3.04 0.08 -1.21
CA ILE A 370 4.09 -0.76 -1.76
C ILE A 370 4.92 -1.35 -0.61
N LEU A 371 4.98 -2.68 -0.52
CA LEU A 371 5.75 -3.37 0.51
C LEU A 371 7.26 -3.18 0.30
N GLY A 372 7.99 -3.17 1.42
CA GLY A 372 9.43 -2.94 1.48
C GLY A 372 9.86 -1.48 1.41
N TYR A 373 8.91 -0.54 1.55
CA TYR A 373 9.17 0.88 1.74
C TYR A 373 8.58 1.35 3.08
N ARG A 374 9.07 2.50 3.58
CA ARG A 374 8.57 3.08 4.83
C ARG A 374 7.19 3.69 4.62
N ASN A 375 6.31 3.51 5.59
CA ASN A 375 4.98 4.11 5.67
C ASN A 375 5.04 5.51 6.30
N ASN A 376 3.89 6.17 6.51
CA ASN A 376 3.85 7.53 7.07
C ASN A 376 4.40 7.64 8.50
N GLN A 377 4.63 6.50 9.17
CA GLN A 377 5.20 6.43 10.52
C GLN A 377 6.68 6.04 10.50
N ASP A 378 7.34 6.07 9.35
CA ASP A 378 8.74 5.67 9.18
C ASP A 378 9.02 4.18 9.46
N HIS A 379 7.97 3.34 9.43
CA HIS A 379 8.07 1.89 9.63
C HIS A 379 7.91 1.14 8.31
N TYR A 380 8.59 0.01 8.16
CA TYR A 380 8.33 -0.93 7.06
C TYR A 380 7.10 -1.79 7.41
N PRO A 381 6.09 -1.89 6.54
CA PRO A 381 5.04 -2.89 6.69
C PRO A 381 5.65 -4.30 6.78
N PRO A 382 5.04 -5.23 7.54
CA PRO A 382 5.53 -6.59 7.63
C PRO A 382 5.67 -7.23 6.24
N ALA A 383 6.90 -7.61 5.90
CA ALA A 383 7.23 -8.17 4.60
C ALA A 383 7.02 -9.70 4.61
N PRO A 384 6.30 -10.25 3.62
CA PRO A 384 6.36 -11.67 3.31
C PRO A 384 7.79 -12.13 3.00
N LEU A 385 8.26 -13.14 3.73
CA LEU A 385 9.61 -13.69 3.63
C LEU A 385 9.59 -15.15 3.15
N VAL A 386 10.58 -15.52 2.35
CA VAL A 386 10.87 -16.93 2.00
C VAL A 386 12.31 -17.28 2.34
N ARG A 387 12.63 -18.56 2.43
CA ARG A 387 14.01 -19.00 2.67
C ARG A 387 14.91 -18.69 1.46
N ALA A 388 16.19 -18.47 1.73
CA ALA A 388 17.17 -18.26 0.67
C ALA A 388 17.37 -19.49 -0.24
N ASP A 389 17.17 -20.70 0.28
CA ASP A 389 17.37 -21.95 -0.47
C ASP A 389 16.17 -22.33 -1.36
N SER A 390 15.03 -21.66 -1.21
CA SER A 390 13.90 -21.79 -2.14
C SER A 390 14.03 -20.83 -3.34
N ASP A 391 14.83 -19.77 -3.21
CA ASP A 391 15.11 -18.79 -4.28
C ASP A 391 16.30 -19.23 -5.13
N LEU A 392 16.14 -20.33 -5.86
CA LEU A 392 17.20 -20.96 -6.65
C LEU A 392 17.80 -20.04 -7.74
N GLY A 393 17.03 -19.04 -8.18
CA GLY A 393 17.46 -18.05 -9.16
C GLY A 393 18.03 -16.77 -8.56
N ASP A 394 18.17 -16.69 -7.22
CA ASP A 394 18.56 -15.48 -6.49
C ASP A 394 17.83 -14.21 -6.99
N CYS A 395 16.52 -14.39 -7.26
CA CYS A 395 15.68 -13.38 -7.88
C CYS A 395 15.15 -12.36 -6.87
N LEU A 396 15.00 -12.76 -5.61
CA LEU A 396 14.36 -11.95 -4.60
C LEU A 396 15.36 -11.05 -3.87
N PRO A 397 14.94 -9.85 -3.46
CA PRO A 397 15.77 -8.97 -2.66
C PRO A 397 15.98 -9.53 -1.25
N ILE A 398 17.03 -9.04 -0.59
CA ILE A 398 17.22 -9.24 0.85
C ILE A 398 16.34 -8.21 1.57
N PRO A 399 15.63 -8.57 2.66
CA PRO A 399 14.80 -7.65 3.42
C PRO A 399 15.53 -6.36 3.77
N ALA A 400 14.84 -5.23 3.55
CA ALA A 400 15.40 -3.91 3.69
C ALA A 400 16.03 -3.74 5.09
N ARG A 401 17.29 -3.31 5.11
CA ARG A 401 17.98 -2.85 6.33
C ARG A 401 18.06 -1.32 6.26
N PRO A 402 18.17 -0.62 7.39
CA PRO A 402 18.40 0.82 7.36
C PRO A 402 19.58 1.13 6.43
N PRO A 403 19.43 2.08 5.48
CA PRO A 403 20.45 2.34 4.48
C PRO A 403 21.70 2.80 5.21
N SER A 404 22.80 2.11 4.96
CA SER A 404 24.11 2.47 5.50
C SER A 404 24.97 2.96 4.36
N ARG A 405 25.42 4.22 4.45
CA ARG A 405 26.52 4.74 3.61
C ARG A 405 27.87 4.06 3.89
N PHE A 406 27.90 3.11 4.83
CA PHE A 406 29.06 2.38 5.25
C PHE A 406 28.91 0.89 4.88
N PRO A 407 29.92 0.30 4.23
CA PRO A 407 29.92 -1.14 3.93
C PRO A 407 29.87 -1.97 5.21
N ALA A 408 29.16 -3.10 5.16
CA ALA A 408 29.11 -4.04 6.26
C ALA A 408 30.41 -4.89 6.28
N PHE A 409 31.32 -4.57 7.19
CA PHE A 409 32.52 -5.35 7.44
C PHE A 409 32.18 -6.53 8.38
N GLY A 410 31.72 -7.65 7.82
CA GLY A 410 31.37 -8.88 8.54
C GLY A 410 30.84 -9.99 7.63
N ARG A 411 30.65 -11.20 8.17
CA ARG A 411 29.94 -12.30 7.47
C ARG A 411 28.46 -11.93 7.36
N LYS A 412 27.89 -12.01 6.14
CA LYS A 412 26.43 -11.96 5.94
C LYS A 412 25.89 -13.37 6.21
N ASP A 413 25.08 -13.54 7.24
CA ASP A 413 24.29 -14.77 7.39
C ASP A 413 23.36 -14.93 6.17
N PRO A 414 23.05 -16.17 5.75
CA PRO A 414 22.08 -16.40 4.68
C PRO A 414 20.72 -15.86 5.13
N ALA A 415 20.42 -14.64 4.69
CA ALA A 415 19.21 -13.92 5.05
C ALA A 415 18.01 -14.55 4.34
N ALA A 416 16.86 -14.58 5.02
CA ALA A 416 15.57 -14.71 4.36
C ALA A 416 15.48 -13.75 3.17
N ARG A 417 14.66 -14.10 2.19
CA ARG A 417 14.39 -13.30 0.99
C ARG A 417 13.06 -12.60 1.13
N ASP A 418 12.99 -11.35 0.72
CA ASP A 418 11.79 -10.52 0.79
C ASP A 418 10.93 -10.78 -0.46
N PHE A 419 9.99 -11.72 -0.33
CA PHE A 419 8.98 -12.01 -1.35
C PHE A 419 7.98 -10.86 -1.52
N GLY A 420 7.79 -10.08 -0.44
CA GLY A 420 6.87 -8.95 -0.38
C GLY A 420 7.31 -7.73 -1.18
N ARG A 421 8.61 -7.46 -1.24
CA ARG A 421 9.19 -6.22 -1.79
C ARG A 421 8.61 -5.88 -3.16
N ASN A 422 8.22 -4.61 -3.32
CA ASN A 422 7.60 -4.06 -4.53
C ASN A 422 6.19 -4.62 -4.86
N GLY A 423 5.64 -5.50 -4.01
CA GLY A 423 4.26 -5.99 -4.10
C GLY A 423 3.26 -5.13 -3.31
N SER A 424 1.99 -5.48 -3.43
CA SER A 424 0.87 -4.83 -2.73
C SER A 424 -0.24 -5.85 -2.46
N TYR A 425 -1.08 -5.62 -1.46
CA TYR A 425 -2.33 -6.37 -1.34
C TYR A 425 -3.41 -5.73 -2.22
N LEU A 426 -4.23 -6.58 -2.84
CA LEU A 426 -5.31 -6.22 -3.74
C LEU A 426 -6.61 -6.77 -3.17
N VAL A 427 -7.56 -5.87 -2.93
CA VAL A 427 -8.91 -6.19 -2.49
C VAL A 427 -9.82 -6.14 -3.71
N ILE A 428 -10.56 -7.21 -3.99
CA ILE A 428 -11.57 -7.24 -5.05
C ILE A 428 -12.93 -7.50 -4.40
N ARG A 429 -13.95 -6.71 -4.77
CA ARG A 429 -15.35 -6.96 -4.41
C ARG A 429 -16.26 -6.71 -5.60
N GLU A 430 -17.18 -7.63 -5.82
CA GLU A 430 -18.24 -7.48 -6.81
C GLU A 430 -19.49 -6.94 -6.10
N LEU A 431 -19.79 -5.68 -6.31
CA LEU A 431 -20.84 -4.95 -5.62
C LEU A 431 -22.02 -4.70 -6.57
N ALA A 432 -23.11 -5.42 -6.43
CA ALA A 432 -24.33 -5.16 -7.18
C ALA A 432 -25.03 -3.91 -6.64
N GLN A 433 -25.54 -3.05 -7.51
CA GLN A 433 -26.15 -1.77 -7.17
C GLN A 433 -27.63 -1.74 -7.56
N ASP A 434 -28.52 -1.53 -6.59
CA ASP A 434 -29.95 -1.30 -6.81
C ASP A 434 -30.22 0.17 -7.14
N VAL A 435 -29.98 0.55 -8.40
CA VAL A 435 -30.13 1.92 -8.88
C VAL A 435 -31.58 2.40 -8.81
N GLU A 436 -32.54 1.54 -9.16
CA GLU A 436 -33.95 1.89 -9.13
C GLU A 436 -34.44 2.10 -7.69
N GLY A 437 -34.08 1.18 -6.79
CA GLY A 437 -34.38 1.29 -5.36
C GLY A 437 -33.77 2.55 -4.75
N PHE A 438 -32.51 2.87 -5.06
CA PHE A 438 -31.85 4.08 -4.58
C PHE A 438 -32.58 5.36 -4.99
N TRP A 439 -32.94 5.50 -6.27
CA TRP A 439 -33.61 6.69 -6.78
C TRP A 439 -35.08 6.79 -6.32
N LYS A 440 -35.76 5.65 -6.18
CA LYS A 440 -37.09 5.60 -5.58
C LYS A 440 -37.05 6.02 -4.11
N PHE A 441 -36.09 5.52 -3.33
CA PHE A 441 -35.91 5.87 -1.93
C PHE A 441 -35.65 7.36 -1.75
N THR A 442 -34.67 7.91 -2.46
CA THR A 442 -34.31 9.34 -2.36
C THR A 442 -35.45 10.26 -2.80
N SER A 443 -36.24 9.87 -3.81
CA SER A 443 -37.45 10.60 -4.22
C SER A 443 -38.53 10.60 -3.14
N ASN A 444 -38.78 9.44 -2.52
CA ASN A 444 -39.75 9.34 -1.43
C ASN A 444 -39.33 10.19 -0.23
N LYS A 445 -38.05 10.14 0.16
CA LYS A 445 -37.52 10.96 1.25
C LYS A 445 -37.56 12.45 0.95
N ALA A 446 -37.30 12.88 -0.28
CA ALA A 446 -37.45 14.28 -0.66
C ALA A 446 -38.91 14.79 -0.49
N ASN A 447 -39.90 13.98 -0.88
CA ASN A 447 -41.32 14.30 -0.71
C ASN A 447 -41.73 14.33 0.76
N GLU A 448 -41.30 13.34 1.55
CA GLU A 448 -41.55 13.29 3.01
C GLU A 448 -41.00 14.55 3.69
N LEU A 449 -39.74 14.91 3.42
CA LEU A 449 -39.10 16.08 4.01
C LEU A 449 -39.79 17.38 3.61
N SER A 450 -40.19 17.53 2.35
CA SER A 450 -40.88 18.72 1.86
C SER A 450 -42.26 18.89 2.52
N GLY A 451 -42.97 17.79 2.77
CA GLY A 451 -44.26 17.81 3.45
C GLY A 451 -44.15 18.07 4.97
N GLN A 452 -43.15 17.47 5.61
CA GLN A 452 -42.95 17.58 7.06
C GLN A 452 -42.32 18.91 7.49
N TYR A 453 -41.45 19.50 6.64
CA TYR A 453 -40.69 20.70 6.96
C TYR A 453 -40.85 21.77 5.86
N PRO A 454 -41.95 22.55 5.85
CA PRO A 454 -42.23 23.53 4.78
C PRO A 454 -41.13 24.59 4.58
N ASN A 455 -40.38 24.92 5.63
CA ASN A 455 -39.31 25.92 5.58
C ASN A 455 -37.93 25.32 5.23
N LEU A 456 -37.81 23.99 5.06
CA LEU A 456 -36.52 23.35 4.81
C LEU A 456 -35.90 23.79 3.48
N ALA A 457 -36.71 24.05 2.45
CA ALA A 457 -36.22 24.54 1.17
C ALA A 457 -35.43 25.87 1.31
N ASN A 458 -35.88 26.77 2.18
CA ASN A 458 -35.18 28.03 2.45
C ASN A 458 -33.84 27.80 3.14
N ILE A 459 -33.78 26.85 4.08
CA ILE A 459 -32.57 26.49 4.81
C ILE A 459 -31.58 25.75 3.91
N ALA A 460 -32.09 24.86 3.06
CA ALA A 460 -31.30 24.12 2.09
C ALA A 460 -30.84 24.98 0.91
N GLY A 461 -31.32 26.21 0.78
CA GLY A 461 -30.97 27.11 -0.33
C GLY A 461 -31.47 26.59 -1.69
N GLY A 462 -32.69 26.03 -1.71
CA GLY A 462 -33.33 25.53 -2.92
C GLY A 462 -34.36 24.42 -2.65
N GLN A 463 -34.99 23.92 -3.71
CA GLN A 463 -35.99 22.86 -3.59
C GLN A 463 -35.37 21.55 -3.11
N ILE A 464 -36.08 20.84 -2.22
CA ILE A 464 -35.66 19.53 -1.73
C ILE A 464 -36.01 18.49 -2.78
N THR A 465 -34.98 18.00 -3.46
CA THR A 465 -35.10 17.05 -4.57
C THR A 465 -34.45 15.71 -4.20
N ALA A 466 -34.75 14.66 -4.97
CA ALA A 466 -34.07 13.37 -4.86
C ALA A 466 -32.54 13.54 -4.99
N ASP A 467 -32.09 14.39 -5.92
CA ASP A 467 -30.68 14.73 -6.12
C ASP A 467 -30.04 15.37 -4.88
N TRP A 468 -30.76 16.25 -4.17
CA TRP A 468 -30.26 16.84 -2.92
C TRP A 468 -30.11 15.80 -1.81
N VAL A 469 -31.10 14.92 -1.64
CA VAL A 469 -31.03 13.83 -0.65
C VAL A 469 -29.87 12.89 -0.98
N ALA A 470 -29.75 12.48 -2.25
CA ALA A 470 -28.67 11.63 -2.72
C ALA A 470 -27.30 12.29 -2.52
N ALA A 471 -27.17 13.59 -2.81
CA ALA A 471 -25.93 14.34 -2.59
C ALA A 471 -25.58 14.41 -1.10
N LYS A 472 -26.55 14.61 -0.20
CA LYS A 472 -26.35 14.58 1.26
C LYS A 472 -25.90 13.19 1.73
N MET A 473 -26.47 12.11 1.21
CA MET A 473 -26.03 10.74 1.53
C MET A 473 -24.61 10.46 1.01
N MET A 474 -24.26 10.94 -0.18
CA MET A 474 -22.95 10.68 -0.80
C MET A 474 -21.84 11.59 -0.25
N GLY A 475 -22.15 12.86 0.03
CA GLY A 475 -21.22 13.94 0.39
C GLY A 475 -20.69 14.76 -0.80
N ARG A 476 -21.15 14.44 -2.02
CA ARG A 476 -20.87 15.15 -3.27
C ARG A 476 -22.13 15.21 -4.12
N TRP A 477 -22.20 16.20 -4.99
CA TRP A 477 -23.13 16.21 -6.11
C TRP A 477 -22.71 15.22 -7.19
N ARG A 478 -23.64 14.88 -8.10
CA ARG A 478 -23.40 13.93 -9.19
C ARG A 478 -22.24 14.33 -10.11
N ASP A 479 -22.08 15.63 -10.35
CA ASP A 479 -20.96 16.21 -11.11
C ASP A 479 -19.58 16.10 -10.42
N GLY A 480 -19.57 15.67 -9.15
CA GLY A 480 -18.38 15.53 -8.33
C GLY A 480 -18.11 16.73 -7.42
N THR A 481 -18.86 17.82 -7.50
CA THR A 481 -18.67 18.98 -6.62
C THR A 481 -18.92 18.59 -5.14
N PRO A 482 -17.97 18.83 -4.22
CA PRO A 482 -18.14 18.48 -2.81
C PRO A 482 -19.17 19.36 -2.13
N LEU A 483 -19.96 18.77 -1.22
CA LEU A 483 -20.97 19.53 -0.46
C LEU A 483 -20.38 20.64 0.40
N VAL A 484 -19.13 20.49 0.85
CA VAL A 484 -18.41 21.53 1.58
C VAL A 484 -18.27 22.82 0.77
N GLU A 485 -18.12 22.72 -0.55
CA GLU A 485 -18.02 23.86 -1.46
C GLU A 485 -19.39 24.38 -1.92
N ARG A 486 -20.30 23.46 -2.25
CA ARG A 486 -21.67 23.78 -2.68
C ARG A 486 -22.70 23.07 -1.80
N PRO A 487 -23.04 23.63 -0.62
CA PRO A 487 -23.96 22.97 0.32
C PRO A 487 -25.44 23.15 -0.05
N GLY A 488 -25.76 24.22 -0.79
CA GLY A 488 -27.13 24.60 -1.18
C GLY A 488 -27.70 23.72 -2.30
N ALA A 489 -29.03 23.56 -2.31
CA ALA A 489 -29.75 22.70 -3.24
C ALA A 489 -29.83 23.26 -4.65
N ASP A 490 -29.97 24.58 -4.81
CA ASP A 490 -29.94 25.22 -6.11
C ASP A 490 -28.50 25.32 -6.64
N LYS A 491 -28.34 25.34 -7.98
CA LYS A 491 -27.06 25.49 -8.68
C LYS A 491 -26.51 26.93 -8.62
N GLY A 492 -26.61 27.60 -7.46
CA GLY A 492 -26.04 28.94 -7.24
C GLY A 492 -24.51 28.95 -7.32
N GLU A 493 -23.89 30.14 -7.30
CA GLU A 493 -22.43 30.26 -7.18
C GLU A 493 -21.98 29.56 -5.88
N GLY A 494 -21.05 28.61 -5.98
CA GLY A 494 -20.49 27.90 -4.81
C GLY A 494 -19.84 28.85 -3.82
N LEU A 495 -19.70 28.44 -2.56
CA LEU A 495 -19.12 29.28 -1.49
C LEU A 495 -17.66 29.66 -1.74
N ARG A 496 -16.96 28.93 -2.63
CA ARG A 496 -15.60 29.21 -3.09
C ARG A 496 -15.55 29.20 -4.61
N LYS A 497 -15.13 30.31 -5.24
CA LYS A 497 -14.76 30.32 -6.66
C LYS A 497 -13.43 29.60 -6.84
N HIS A 498 -13.51 28.35 -7.31
CA HIS A 498 -12.41 27.56 -7.88
C HIS A 498 -11.09 27.59 -7.09
N SER A 499 -10.94 26.70 -6.10
CA SER A 499 -9.60 26.16 -5.90
C SER A 499 -9.18 25.49 -7.22
N THR A 500 -7.89 25.53 -7.56
CA THR A 500 -7.35 24.86 -8.76
C THR A 500 -7.52 23.33 -8.71
N HIS A 501 -8.05 22.77 -7.60
CA HIS A 501 -8.20 21.34 -7.35
C HIS A 501 -9.59 21.01 -6.77
N GLU A 502 -10.38 20.22 -7.50
CA GLU A 502 -11.77 19.77 -7.17
C GLU A 502 -11.93 18.96 -5.86
N ASN A 503 -10.83 18.73 -5.13
CA ASN A 503 -10.79 17.99 -3.87
C ASN A 503 -10.24 18.84 -2.71
N ASP A 504 -10.10 20.16 -2.91
CA ASP A 504 -9.39 21.05 -2.00
C ASP A 504 -10.21 21.55 -0.80
N PHE A 505 -10.47 20.66 0.16
CA PHE A 505 -11.20 21.00 1.38
C PHE A 505 -10.77 20.17 2.59
N SER A 506 -11.12 20.64 3.77
CA SER A 506 -10.88 20.02 5.07
C SER A 506 -12.17 20.07 5.88
N TYR A 507 -12.55 18.98 6.53
CA TYR A 507 -13.81 18.95 7.27
C TYR A 507 -13.71 19.73 8.59
N ALA A 508 -12.57 19.65 9.28
CA ALA A 508 -12.35 20.40 10.52
C ALA A 508 -12.42 21.91 10.31
N LEU A 509 -11.74 22.40 9.26
CA LEU A 509 -11.65 23.82 8.97
C LEU A 509 -12.91 24.35 8.28
N ASP A 510 -13.41 23.64 7.26
CA ASP A 510 -14.45 24.16 6.37
C ASP A 510 -15.88 23.76 6.80
N ASP A 511 -16.06 22.66 7.54
CA ASP A 511 -17.38 22.16 7.96
C ASP A 511 -17.34 21.32 9.26
N PRO A 512 -16.86 21.88 10.40
CA PRO A 512 -16.64 21.13 11.64
C PRO A 512 -17.92 20.53 12.21
N GLN A 513 -19.06 21.20 12.00
CA GLN A 513 -20.37 20.81 12.52
C GLN A 513 -21.17 19.90 11.57
N GLY A 514 -20.68 19.63 10.36
CA GLY A 514 -21.38 18.79 9.38
C GLY A 514 -22.62 19.42 8.76
N MET A 515 -22.69 20.76 8.76
CA MET A 515 -23.82 21.54 8.24
C MET A 515 -23.86 21.48 6.71
N HIS A 516 -22.70 21.36 6.08
CA HIS A 516 -22.59 21.25 4.63
C HIS A 516 -22.65 19.78 4.21
N CYS A 517 -21.68 18.99 4.66
CA CYS A 517 -21.55 17.56 4.40
C CYS A 517 -21.83 16.78 5.70
N PRO A 518 -23.00 16.13 5.83
CA PRO A 518 -23.34 15.38 7.05
C PRO A 518 -22.25 14.38 7.47
N PHE A 519 -22.08 14.16 8.78
CA PHE A 519 -21.10 13.21 9.31
C PHE A 519 -21.28 11.78 8.77
N GLY A 520 -22.53 11.38 8.53
CA GLY A 520 -22.87 10.08 7.97
C GLY A 520 -22.60 9.94 6.48
N SER A 521 -22.22 11.00 5.76
CA SER A 521 -22.08 10.97 4.29
C SER A 521 -20.99 10.00 3.86
N HIS A 522 -21.20 9.29 2.75
CA HIS A 522 -20.30 8.24 2.28
C HIS A 522 -18.83 8.67 2.21
N ILE A 523 -18.53 9.79 1.54
CA ILE A 523 -17.13 10.23 1.40
C ILE A 523 -16.50 10.72 2.71
N ARG A 524 -17.30 11.23 3.66
CA ARG A 524 -16.82 11.71 4.97
C ARG A 524 -16.52 10.55 5.90
N ARG A 525 -17.20 9.41 5.71
CA ARG A 525 -16.88 8.16 6.42
C ARG A 525 -15.71 7.44 5.79
N ALA A 526 -15.72 7.26 4.46
CA ALA A 526 -14.65 6.58 3.75
C ALA A 526 -13.29 7.29 3.89
N ASN A 527 -13.30 8.61 4.09
CA ASN A 527 -12.12 9.41 4.42
C ASN A 527 -12.52 10.61 5.31
N PRO A 528 -12.46 10.48 6.65
CA PRO A 528 -12.79 11.58 7.56
C PRO A 528 -11.85 12.78 7.48
N ARG A 529 -10.73 12.70 6.76
CA ARG A 529 -9.70 13.75 6.75
C ARG A 529 -9.29 14.12 8.18
N ASP A 530 -9.51 15.38 8.55
CA ASP A 530 -9.27 15.97 9.86
C ASP A 530 -10.51 15.97 10.78
N SER A 531 -11.64 15.38 10.37
CA SER A 531 -12.92 15.57 11.05
C SER A 531 -13.02 14.96 12.45
N LEU A 532 -12.31 13.87 12.73
CA LEU A 532 -12.48 13.11 13.99
C LEU A 532 -11.98 13.90 15.21
N GLN A 533 -10.96 14.74 15.03
CA GLN A 533 -10.41 15.64 16.05
C GLN A 533 -10.02 16.96 15.38
N PRO A 534 -10.98 17.90 15.19
CA PRO A 534 -10.76 19.11 14.40
C PRO A 534 -9.59 20.01 14.84
N ASP A 535 -9.28 19.99 16.13
CA ASP A 535 -8.21 20.82 16.72
C ASP A 535 -6.85 20.10 16.80
N ASP A 536 -6.76 18.84 16.37
CA ASP A 536 -5.52 18.07 16.39
C ASP A 536 -4.81 18.13 15.02
N PRO A 537 -3.65 18.82 14.91
CA PRO A 537 -2.91 18.92 13.65
C PRO A 537 -2.38 17.56 13.15
N THR A 538 -2.36 16.52 14.00
CA THR A 538 -1.94 15.17 13.65
C THR A 538 -3.08 14.31 13.12
N GLN A 539 -4.34 14.72 13.25
CA GLN A 539 -5.52 13.93 12.86
C GLN A 539 -5.48 13.53 11.37
N GLN A 540 -5.05 14.43 10.48
CA GLN A 540 -4.91 14.12 9.06
C GLN A 540 -3.86 13.02 8.82
N LEU A 541 -2.75 13.02 9.56
CA LEU A 541 -1.72 11.98 9.47
C LEU A 541 -2.27 10.63 9.96
N ILE A 542 -3.05 10.63 11.04
CA ILE A 542 -3.72 9.43 11.57
C ILE A 542 -4.66 8.86 10.52
N THR A 543 -5.54 9.68 9.95
CA THR A 543 -6.46 9.27 8.89
C THR A 543 -5.72 8.75 7.66
N ASN A 544 -4.59 9.37 7.30
CA ASN A 544 -3.82 8.97 6.13
C ASN A 544 -3.23 7.54 6.21
N ARG A 545 -3.15 6.95 7.41
CA ARG A 545 -2.74 5.54 7.62
C ARG A 545 -3.76 4.52 7.15
N HIS A 546 -5.00 4.94 6.91
CA HIS A 546 -6.11 4.08 6.50
C HIS A 546 -6.49 4.27 5.03
N ARG A 547 -5.72 5.07 4.28
CA ARG A 547 -6.04 5.41 2.89
C ARG A 547 -6.03 4.15 2.03
N LEU A 548 -6.97 4.10 1.10
CA LEU A 548 -7.06 3.07 0.07
C LEU A 548 -6.81 3.69 -1.30
N LEU A 549 -6.13 2.95 -2.16
CA LEU A 549 -5.92 3.32 -3.54
C LEU A 549 -6.93 2.58 -4.42
N ARG A 550 -7.99 3.25 -4.86
CA ARG A 550 -9.12 2.59 -5.55
C ARG A 550 -8.92 2.54 -7.06
N ARG A 551 -9.29 1.42 -7.68
CA ARG A 551 -9.18 1.08 -9.11
C ARG A 551 -10.46 0.45 -9.67
N GLY A 552 -11.59 0.69 -9.01
CA GLY A 552 -12.86 0.09 -9.37
C GLY A 552 -13.38 0.52 -10.74
N ARG A 553 -14.23 -0.33 -11.33
CA ARG A 553 -14.87 -0.11 -12.64
C ARG A 553 -16.30 -0.64 -12.61
N SER A 554 -17.21 0.04 -13.29
CA SER A 554 -18.61 -0.39 -13.36
C SER A 554 -18.78 -1.60 -14.28
N TYR A 555 -19.70 -2.50 -13.94
CA TYR A 555 -20.05 -3.68 -14.73
C TYR A 555 -21.56 -3.76 -14.97
N GLU A 556 -21.95 -4.50 -16.01
CA GLU A 556 -23.34 -4.82 -16.32
C GLU A 556 -23.42 -6.26 -16.83
N TYR A 557 -24.37 -7.02 -16.29
CA TYR A 557 -24.78 -8.32 -16.82
C TYR A 557 -26.08 -8.18 -17.60
N TYR A 558 -26.19 -8.95 -18.67
CA TYR A 558 -27.32 -8.89 -19.60
C TYR A 558 -28.06 -10.22 -19.63
N THR A 559 -29.38 -10.14 -19.76
CA THR A 559 -30.26 -11.27 -20.08
C THR A 559 -30.00 -11.77 -21.51
N LYS A 560 -30.52 -12.95 -21.86
CA LYS A 560 -30.40 -13.49 -23.23
C LYS A 560 -31.07 -12.58 -24.26
N GLU A 561 -32.08 -11.84 -23.83
CA GLU A 561 -32.87 -10.89 -24.61
C GLU A 561 -32.19 -9.51 -24.72
N GLY A 562 -31.01 -9.33 -24.11
CA GLY A 562 -30.21 -8.10 -24.21
C GLY A 562 -30.59 -6.98 -23.22
N ALA A 563 -31.54 -7.22 -22.31
CA ALA A 563 -31.84 -6.29 -21.22
C ALA A 563 -30.82 -6.42 -20.07
N VAL A 564 -30.49 -5.33 -19.39
CA VAL A 564 -29.58 -5.34 -18.23
C VAL A 564 -30.26 -6.11 -17.08
N ALA A 565 -29.69 -7.27 -16.73
CA ALA A 565 -30.15 -8.13 -15.64
C ALA A 565 -29.66 -7.64 -14.27
N GLU A 566 -28.40 -7.19 -14.21
CA GLU A 566 -27.76 -6.66 -13.01
C GLU A 566 -26.72 -5.63 -13.43
N ARG A 567 -26.49 -4.63 -12.58
CA ARG A 567 -25.41 -3.66 -12.74
C ARG A 567 -24.75 -3.40 -11.40
N GLY A 568 -23.49 -3.00 -11.43
CA GLY A 568 -22.76 -2.76 -10.20
C GLY A 568 -21.36 -2.23 -10.41
N LEU A 569 -20.57 -2.28 -9.33
CA LEU A 569 -19.19 -1.84 -9.28
C LEU A 569 -18.28 -3.02 -8.96
N LEU A 570 -17.32 -3.29 -9.83
CA LEU A 570 -16.15 -4.10 -9.49
C LEU A 570 -15.23 -3.20 -8.67
N PHE A 571 -15.36 -3.25 -7.36
CA PHE A 571 -14.51 -2.51 -6.45
C PHE A 571 -13.14 -3.18 -6.39
N VAL A 572 -12.10 -2.40 -6.69
CA VAL A 572 -10.70 -2.82 -6.56
C VAL A 572 -9.98 -1.80 -5.70
N ALA A 573 -9.23 -2.24 -4.69
CA ALA A 573 -8.41 -1.36 -3.87
C ALA A 573 -7.04 -1.98 -3.55
N LEU A 574 -6.02 -1.13 -3.45
CA LEU A 574 -4.67 -1.52 -3.05
C LEU A 574 -4.28 -0.93 -1.70
N CYS A 575 -3.53 -1.72 -0.91
CA CYS A 575 -2.96 -1.36 0.39
C CYS A 575 -1.79 -2.28 0.76
N THR A 576 -1.01 -1.93 1.78
CA THR A 576 0.01 -2.83 2.35
C THR A 576 -0.44 -3.53 3.62
N ASP A 577 -1.53 -3.09 4.22
CA ASP A 577 -2.08 -3.63 5.47
C ASP A 577 -3.60 -3.73 5.39
N LEU A 578 -4.09 -4.96 5.21
CA LEU A 578 -5.52 -5.25 5.02
C LEU A 578 -6.33 -4.89 6.26
N GLU A 579 -5.84 -5.20 7.46
CA GLU A 579 -6.53 -4.91 8.72
C GLU A 579 -6.54 -3.42 9.00
N ARG A 580 -5.37 -2.77 8.94
CA ARG A 580 -5.22 -1.35 9.25
C ARG A 580 -5.90 -0.47 8.20
N GLN A 581 -5.96 -0.86 6.94
CA GLN A 581 -6.52 -0.02 5.87
C GLN A 581 -7.91 -0.48 5.46
N PHE A 582 -8.04 -1.62 4.79
CA PHE A 582 -9.31 -2.00 4.17
C PHE A 582 -10.38 -2.42 5.19
N GLU A 583 -10.07 -3.39 6.07
CA GLU A 583 -11.03 -3.87 7.07
C GLU A 583 -11.37 -2.75 8.06
N PHE A 584 -10.39 -1.94 8.48
CA PHE A 584 -10.65 -0.80 9.36
C PHE A 584 -11.62 0.21 8.76
N VAL A 585 -11.44 0.60 7.49
CA VAL A 585 -12.37 1.52 6.82
C VAL A 585 -13.76 0.88 6.75
N GLN A 586 -13.86 -0.39 6.35
CA GLN A 586 -15.14 -1.07 6.21
C GLN A 586 -15.87 -1.25 7.55
N GLN A 587 -15.16 -1.66 8.61
CA GLN A 587 -15.73 -1.97 9.91
C GLN A 587 -15.94 -0.70 10.76
N THR A 588 -14.88 0.07 10.94
CA THR A 588 -14.83 1.16 11.93
C THR A 588 -15.45 2.45 11.41
N TRP A 589 -15.32 2.72 10.12
CA TRP A 589 -15.83 3.96 9.54
C TRP A 589 -17.13 3.75 8.79
N ILE A 590 -17.19 2.80 7.87
CA ILE A 590 -18.36 2.54 7.04
C ILE A 590 -19.47 1.83 7.82
N GLY A 591 -19.15 0.71 8.47
CA GLY A 591 -20.14 -0.13 9.17
C GLY A 591 -20.55 0.35 10.57
N SER A 592 -19.75 1.22 11.21
CA SER A 592 -20.00 1.62 12.61
C SER A 592 -21.26 2.49 12.76
N PRO A 593 -22.27 2.09 13.53
CA PRO A 593 -23.48 2.90 13.74
C PRO A 593 -23.24 4.15 14.59
N THR A 594 -22.07 4.25 15.24
CA THR A 594 -21.72 5.33 16.19
C THR A 594 -20.53 6.18 15.76
N PHE A 595 -20.13 6.08 14.49
CA PHE A 595 -19.09 6.93 13.92
C PHE A 595 -19.39 8.41 14.19
N HIS A 596 -18.40 9.21 14.60
CA HIS A 596 -18.60 10.64 14.90
C HIS A 596 -19.66 10.94 15.99
N GLY A 597 -19.92 9.99 16.90
CA GLY A 597 -20.96 10.17 17.93
C GLY A 597 -22.39 10.07 17.39
N LEU A 598 -22.56 9.59 16.15
CA LEU A 598 -23.87 9.25 15.59
C LEU A 598 -24.52 8.09 16.37
N ASN A 599 -25.79 7.80 16.10
CA ASN A 599 -26.50 6.71 16.75
C ASN A 599 -27.40 5.97 15.77
N ASN A 600 -27.11 4.68 15.54
CA ASN A 600 -27.77 3.84 14.53
C ASN A 600 -27.67 4.40 13.09
N GLU A 601 -26.54 5.02 12.78
CA GLU A 601 -26.27 5.59 11.46
C GLU A 601 -24.99 4.97 10.88
N PRO A 602 -25.04 3.81 10.21
CA PRO A 602 -23.95 3.31 9.36
C PRO A 602 -24.02 3.95 7.96
N ASP A 603 -23.00 3.74 7.12
CA ASP A 603 -22.83 4.43 5.82
C ASP A 603 -24.01 4.25 4.87
N PRO A 604 -24.70 5.34 4.44
CA PRO A 604 -26.00 5.30 3.75
C PRO A 604 -26.00 4.59 2.39
N ILE A 605 -24.83 4.27 1.84
CA ILE A 605 -24.70 3.69 0.50
C ILE A 605 -24.30 2.22 0.58
N VAL A 606 -23.20 1.91 1.27
CA VAL A 606 -22.54 0.60 1.20
C VAL A 606 -22.62 -0.23 2.48
N ALA A 607 -23.06 0.35 3.61
CA ALA A 607 -23.17 -0.43 4.84
C ALA A 607 -24.45 -1.28 4.86
N TRP A 608 -24.29 -2.51 5.31
CA TRP A 608 -25.35 -3.48 5.49
C TRP A 608 -25.82 -3.51 6.94
N GLN A 609 -27.06 -3.08 7.21
CA GLN A 609 -27.70 -3.21 8.53
C GLN A 609 -29.21 -3.42 8.39
N ALA A 610 -29.83 -4.15 9.34
CA ALA A 610 -31.26 -4.45 9.30
C ALA A 610 -32.12 -3.16 9.20
N PRO A 611 -33.14 -3.13 8.32
CA PRO A 611 -33.74 -1.87 7.85
C PRO A 611 -34.59 -1.11 8.88
N LYS A 612 -34.95 -1.70 10.04
CA LYS A 612 -35.97 -1.13 10.94
C LYS A 612 -35.46 -0.13 12.00
N THR A 613 -34.15 0.03 12.16
CA THR A 613 -33.59 0.93 13.20
C THR A 613 -32.64 1.97 12.65
N ARG A 614 -32.41 1.97 11.34
CA ARG A 614 -31.35 2.72 10.70
C ARG A 614 -31.82 4.12 10.32
N VAL A 615 -31.03 5.13 10.68
CA VAL A 615 -31.33 6.53 10.37
C VAL A 615 -30.14 7.22 9.69
N PHE A 616 -30.41 8.36 9.06
CA PHE A 616 -29.37 9.25 8.53
C PHE A 616 -29.71 10.70 8.89
N THR A 617 -28.83 11.36 9.64
CA THR A 617 -29.03 12.72 10.12
C THR A 617 -28.40 13.74 9.18
N ILE A 618 -29.19 14.76 8.79
CA ILE A 618 -28.75 15.95 8.07
C ILE A 618 -28.78 17.14 9.05
N PRO A 619 -27.61 17.63 9.51
CA PRO A 619 -27.55 18.82 10.36
C PRO A 619 -28.05 20.06 9.63
N THR A 620 -28.84 20.90 10.32
CA THR A 620 -29.28 22.21 9.80
C THR A 620 -29.21 23.27 10.92
N PRO A 621 -29.15 24.58 10.59
CA PRO A 621 -29.09 25.65 11.61
C PRO A 621 -30.30 25.68 12.54
N SER A 622 -31.43 25.12 12.10
CA SER A 622 -32.68 25.04 12.89
C SER A 622 -32.87 23.70 13.60
N GLY A 623 -31.85 22.83 13.58
CA GLY A 623 -31.88 21.50 14.16
C GLY A 623 -31.73 20.39 13.11
N PRO A 624 -31.33 19.18 13.53
CA PRO A 624 -31.11 18.06 12.61
C PRO A 624 -32.43 17.55 12.03
N VAL A 625 -32.40 17.22 10.74
CA VAL A 625 -33.45 16.48 10.04
C VAL A 625 -33.00 15.03 9.89
N ARG A 626 -33.89 14.05 10.05
CA ARG A 626 -33.55 12.62 9.98
C ARG A 626 -34.30 11.91 8.87
N LEU A 627 -33.57 11.15 8.08
CA LEU A 627 -34.15 10.13 7.20
C LEU A 627 -34.28 8.85 8.02
N HIS A 628 -35.51 8.36 8.16
CA HIS A 628 -35.83 7.10 8.83
C HIS A 628 -35.96 5.96 7.81
N ASP A 629 -35.94 4.72 8.32
CA ASP A 629 -36.14 3.49 7.53
C ASP A 629 -35.13 3.37 6.38
N MET A 630 -33.87 3.66 6.67
CA MET A 630 -32.80 3.62 5.68
C MET A 630 -32.63 2.19 5.13
N GLU A 631 -32.65 2.09 3.80
CA GLU A 631 -32.48 0.83 3.07
C GLU A 631 -30.99 0.55 2.76
N SER A 632 -30.70 -0.60 2.13
CA SER A 632 -29.38 -0.94 1.60
C SER A 632 -29.48 -1.01 0.08
N PHE A 633 -28.56 -0.34 -0.63
CA PHE A 633 -28.61 -0.22 -2.09
C PHE A 633 -27.48 -0.99 -2.78
N VAL A 634 -26.59 -1.59 -2.00
CA VAL A 634 -25.41 -2.29 -2.47
C VAL A 634 -25.35 -3.68 -1.84
N ASP A 635 -25.33 -4.69 -2.68
CA ASP A 635 -25.19 -6.09 -2.29
C ASP A 635 -23.82 -6.62 -2.70
N VAL A 636 -23.12 -7.24 -1.75
CA VAL A 636 -21.83 -7.89 -2.02
C VAL A 636 -22.10 -9.27 -2.62
N ARG A 637 -21.72 -9.46 -3.87
CA ARG A 637 -21.93 -10.72 -4.62
C ARG A 637 -20.74 -11.65 -4.55
N ALA A 638 -19.54 -11.12 -4.38
CA ALA A 638 -18.31 -11.88 -4.19
C ALA A 638 -17.18 -10.95 -3.74
N GLY A 639 -16.08 -11.53 -3.28
CA GLY A 639 -14.88 -10.78 -2.98
C GLY A 639 -13.69 -11.63 -2.56
N GLY A 640 -12.54 -10.99 -2.47
CA GLY A 640 -11.31 -11.68 -2.11
C GLY A 640 -10.13 -10.77 -1.82
N TYR A 641 -9.21 -11.26 -1.01
CA TYR A 641 -7.88 -10.73 -0.81
C TYR A 641 -6.88 -11.46 -1.72
N PHE A 642 -6.14 -10.67 -2.48
CA PHE A 642 -5.11 -11.13 -3.38
C PHE A 642 -3.81 -10.41 -3.05
N PHE A 643 -2.69 -11.04 -3.36
CA PHE A 643 -1.37 -10.44 -3.35
C PHE A 643 -0.98 -10.12 -4.79
N LEU A 644 -0.65 -8.85 -5.05
CA LEU A 644 -0.14 -8.35 -6.32
C LEU A 644 1.40 -8.39 -6.27
N PRO A 645 2.05 -9.43 -6.82
CA PRO A 645 3.49 -9.62 -6.71
C PRO A 645 4.27 -8.62 -7.57
N SER A 646 5.55 -8.44 -7.19
CA SER A 646 6.54 -7.76 -8.02
C SER A 646 7.00 -8.63 -9.20
N ARG A 647 7.72 -8.02 -10.15
CA ARG A 647 8.35 -8.74 -11.27
C ARG A 647 9.26 -9.86 -10.76
N SER A 648 10.13 -9.55 -9.79
CA SER A 648 11.04 -10.52 -9.16
C SER A 648 10.29 -11.64 -8.43
N ALA A 649 9.17 -11.34 -7.78
CA ALA A 649 8.34 -12.36 -7.13
C ALA A 649 7.66 -13.31 -8.12
N ILE A 650 7.17 -12.82 -9.27
CA ILE A 650 6.64 -13.70 -10.34
C ILE A 650 7.72 -14.63 -10.88
N ARG A 651 8.94 -14.10 -11.08
CA ARG A 651 10.09 -14.90 -11.52
C ARG A 651 10.47 -15.97 -10.50
N TYR A 652 10.48 -15.64 -9.22
CA TYR A 652 10.64 -16.62 -8.16
C TYR A 652 9.59 -17.74 -8.24
N LEU A 653 8.31 -17.38 -8.40
CA LEU A 653 7.22 -18.37 -8.53
C LEU A 653 7.42 -19.28 -9.75
N ALA A 654 7.86 -18.74 -10.90
CA ALA A 654 8.13 -19.54 -12.09
C ALA A 654 9.24 -20.59 -11.82
N ASN A 655 10.36 -20.16 -11.23
CA ASN A 655 11.49 -21.05 -10.88
C ASN A 655 11.10 -22.11 -9.86
N LEU A 656 10.36 -21.72 -8.81
CA LEU A 656 9.88 -22.62 -7.78
C LEU A 656 9.01 -23.75 -8.36
N ASN A 657 8.14 -23.43 -9.32
CA ASN A 657 7.25 -24.39 -9.97
C ASN A 657 7.93 -25.25 -11.05
N ALA A 658 8.98 -24.74 -11.70
CA ALA A 658 9.76 -25.51 -12.66
C ALA A 658 10.73 -26.50 -11.99
N SER A 659 11.18 -26.20 -10.78
CA SER A 659 12.15 -26.99 -10.03
C SER A 659 11.53 -28.21 -9.32
N LYS A 660 12.39 -29.13 -8.86
CA LYS A 660 12.03 -30.26 -7.98
C LYS A 660 12.12 -29.91 -6.49
N TRP A 661 12.15 -28.62 -6.14
CA TRP A 661 12.22 -28.22 -4.73
C TRP A 661 11.05 -28.84 -3.95
N CYS A 662 11.36 -29.76 -3.04
CA CYS A 662 10.38 -30.48 -2.22
C CYS A 662 10.23 -29.74 -0.89
N SER A 663 9.00 -29.34 -0.56
CA SER A 663 8.63 -28.92 0.81
C SER A 663 8.68 -30.08 1.81
N ASP A 664 8.70 -31.32 1.31
CA ASP A 664 8.64 -32.54 2.13
C ASP A 664 10.05 -32.97 2.55
N GLY A 665 10.50 -32.37 3.64
CA GLY A 665 11.75 -32.72 4.30
C GLY A 665 12.36 -31.51 4.98
N LEU A 666 11.77 -31.12 6.13
CA LEU A 666 12.60 -30.52 7.18
C LEU A 666 13.82 -31.46 7.33
N PRO A 667 15.07 -31.00 7.19
CA PRO A 667 16.09 -31.59 8.02
C PRO A 667 15.60 -31.29 9.43
N THR A 668 15.07 -32.31 10.13
CA THR A 668 15.14 -32.32 11.58
C THR A 668 16.54 -31.82 11.90
N VAL A 669 16.61 -30.72 12.64
CA VAL A 669 17.84 -30.19 13.23
C VAL A 669 18.74 -31.39 13.48
N ARG A 670 19.77 -31.57 12.64
CA ARG A 670 20.86 -32.43 13.06
C ARG A 670 21.30 -31.75 14.34
N ASP A 671 21.18 -32.48 15.44
CA ASP A 671 22.01 -32.28 16.61
C ASP A 671 23.46 -32.38 16.13
N ASP A 672 23.93 -31.32 15.46
CA ASP A 672 25.32 -30.96 15.47
C ASP A 672 25.55 -30.59 16.92
N LYS A 673 25.92 -31.63 17.66
CA LYS A 673 26.69 -31.52 18.89
C LYS A 673 27.73 -30.45 18.61
N ILE A 674 27.41 -29.24 19.08
CA ILE A 674 28.40 -28.26 19.44
C ILE A 674 29.32 -29.06 20.36
N ASN A 675 30.48 -29.44 19.85
CA ASN A 675 31.60 -29.86 20.68
C ASN A 675 31.92 -28.64 21.53
N CYS A 676 31.22 -28.54 22.66
CA CYS A 676 31.64 -27.78 23.80
C CYS A 676 33.02 -28.33 24.15
N LEU A 677 34.04 -27.53 23.83
CA LEU A 677 35.37 -27.67 24.39
C LEU A 677 35.22 -27.88 25.91
N PRO A 678 35.89 -28.88 26.51
CA PRO A 678 35.76 -29.11 27.93
C PRO A 678 36.28 -27.90 28.68
N THR A 679 35.43 -27.39 29.57
CA THR A 679 35.76 -26.45 30.63
C THR A 679 37.05 -26.88 31.33
N ALA A 680 38.09 -26.07 31.19
CA ALA A 680 39.28 -26.18 32.01
C ALA A 680 38.88 -25.85 33.46
N THR A 681 38.93 -26.89 34.29
CA THR A 681 38.94 -26.79 35.75
C THR A 681 40.10 -25.93 36.22
N THR A 682 39.77 -25.03 37.15
CA THR A 682 40.63 -24.43 38.18
C THR A 682 41.94 -25.17 38.48
N VAL A 683 43.07 -24.48 38.28
CA VAL A 683 44.06 -24.11 39.33
C VAL A 683 44.56 -22.70 39.02
#